data_AF-A0A0C3LZV2-F1
#
_entry.id   AF-A0A0C3LZV2-F1
#
_cell.length_a   1.000
_cell.length_b   1.000
_cell.length_c   1.000
_cell.angle_alpha   90.00
_cell.angle_beta   90.00
_cell.angle_gamma   90.00
#
_symmetry.space_group_name_H-M   'P 1'
#
loop_
_entity.id
_entity.type
_entity.pdbx_description
1 polymer ?
#
loop_
_entity_poly.entity_id
_entity_poly.type
_entity_poly.pdbx_seq_one_letter_code
_entity_poly.pdbx_strand_id
1 'polypeptide(L)'
;MQVDGTHDLDARPSGLHQGSPGDTPQLNAKLRDKINRLASWRIDPSLIEFPAQDLQLHGGHATVSRAFLASTADVGSSLGVTRNTGGGEEFGGNTLGQKAVAVKVLNTEDKSDRERVLGLALREAGFLVELSHQNIIKLEGFVEDLRNKIIWLIFPWEDAGNLKDFIASQNWEIPERLWLVGSKHSPFETPLSAASQIDGVTRGVEYLHTREPPIYHGDLKSANVLVTSEARPVITDFGSARRITGKTKDPDTPIAQTENKSKSAPALEFEATFEASTNTLTLTGNKYTLRWAAPELLLDDEPRLGSDIWSLGWICYEVMTGSIPFENVTKDSIVIIQVIRGDLPSVTDHVRMSLMLELCSIMTKCWSINLGERPTAQGCRKFMGWMPMVAPDLRRTSNTAASSARSPALLMALGRLHEYQDDYISASNLYTEALGIYTDRADDAQRASTLIRLADLHRYQSEYSKALKFYSEASQICTGIGGKRQKAWAAFGLGEVHRAQEEYKQAELHYSEALELFTGIGEGGGRAAALLGLAHVHRCQGENGRAALRYSEAAQICIDIGNERRRGEALFGLAVLREAQKEYGEAVTCYSQALQIYTDVGSKDGRAHTLWGIARVYHAQHEYSKAITSLSEVAQIFTDIGNKQERTRALSYLASVHQDQEHHSDAIQL
;
A
#
# COMPACT_ATOMS: atom_id res chain seq x y z
N MET A 1 -9.55 -39.25 -34.47
CA MET A 1 -9.33 -40.60 -35.01
C MET A 1 -9.18 -41.52 -33.81
N GLN A 2 -10.22 -42.29 -33.48
CA GLN A 2 -10.21 -43.32 -32.42
C GLN A 2 -9.44 -44.54 -32.89
N VAL A 3 -8.66 -45.19 -32.02
CA VAL A 3 -8.70 -46.64 -31.74
C VAL A 3 -8.23 -46.89 -30.30
N ASP A 4 -8.97 -47.75 -29.61
CA ASP A 4 -8.78 -48.31 -28.27
C ASP A 4 -7.48 -49.10 -28.03
N GLY A 5 -7.15 -49.28 -26.76
CA GLY A 5 -6.20 -50.29 -26.28
C GLY A 5 -6.08 -50.29 -24.76
N THR A 6 -6.98 -51.01 -24.08
CA THR A 6 -6.95 -51.32 -22.66
C THR A 6 -5.83 -52.31 -22.32
N HIS A 7 -5.05 -52.03 -21.26
CA HIS A 7 -4.40 -53.06 -20.45
C HIS A 7 -4.25 -52.56 -19.01
N ASP A 8 -4.83 -53.33 -18.08
CA ASP A 8 -4.83 -53.15 -16.64
C ASP A 8 -3.56 -53.71 -15.98
N LEU A 9 -3.09 -52.96 -14.98
CA LEU A 9 -2.65 -53.34 -13.63
C LEU A 9 -1.35 -54.13 -13.35
N ASP A 10 -0.79 -53.71 -12.21
CA ASP A 10 0.17 -54.36 -11.31
C ASP A 10 1.68 -54.28 -11.59
N ALA A 11 2.29 -53.21 -11.06
CA ALA A 11 3.67 -53.26 -10.56
C ALA A 11 3.82 -52.43 -9.27
N ARG A 12 3.67 -53.08 -8.12
CA ARG A 12 4.18 -52.58 -6.83
C ARG A 12 5.72 -52.50 -6.90
N PRO A 13 6.38 -51.40 -6.47
CA PRO A 13 7.82 -51.44 -6.28
C PRO A 13 8.11 -52.03 -4.89
N SER A 14 8.25 -53.36 -4.84
CA SER A 14 8.90 -54.06 -3.73
C SER A 14 10.40 -54.09 -4.04
N GLY A 15 11.23 -53.35 -3.30
CA GLY A 15 12.68 -53.38 -3.56
C GLY A 15 13.49 -52.42 -2.72
N LEU A 16 13.65 -52.72 -1.43
CA LEU A 16 14.72 -52.19 -0.58
C LEU A 16 16.08 -52.63 -1.16
N HIS A 17 16.66 -51.81 -2.03
CA HIS A 17 18.08 -51.92 -2.35
C HIS A 17 18.90 -51.32 -1.21
N GLN A 18 19.54 -52.19 -0.42
CA GLN A 18 20.61 -51.82 0.50
C GLN A 18 21.79 -51.23 -0.31
N GLY A 19 21.89 -49.90 -0.32
CA GLY A 19 23.08 -49.20 -0.79
C GLY A 19 24.25 -49.38 0.19
N SER A 20 25.45 -49.57 -0.36
CA SER A 20 26.70 -49.75 0.37
C SER A 20 27.00 -48.61 1.36
N PRO A 21 27.58 -48.88 2.54
CA PRO A 21 27.91 -47.86 3.53
C PRO A 21 29.24 -47.17 3.14
N GLY A 22 29.17 -46.17 2.26
CA GLY A 22 30.39 -45.48 1.79
C GLY A 22 30.20 -44.06 1.29
N ASP A 23 29.13 -43.76 0.55
CA ASP A 23 28.96 -42.45 -0.08
C ASP A 23 27.93 -41.59 0.67
N THR A 24 28.34 -41.03 1.82
CA THR A 24 27.70 -39.78 2.26
C THR A 24 28.27 -38.66 1.38
N PRO A 25 27.44 -37.92 0.61
CA PRO A 25 27.95 -36.81 -0.18
C PRO A 25 28.69 -35.84 0.75
N GLN A 26 29.99 -35.64 0.51
CA GLN A 26 30.82 -34.76 1.33
C GLN A 26 30.42 -33.30 1.09
N LEU A 27 29.39 -32.85 1.80
CA LEU A 27 28.96 -31.44 1.76
C LEU A 27 30.08 -30.51 2.23
N ASN A 28 30.20 -29.34 1.60
CA ASN A 28 31.07 -28.29 2.09
C ASN A 28 30.73 -27.91 3.55
N ALA A 29 31.76 -27.68 4.38
CA ALA A 29 31.62 -27.27 5.79
C ALA A 29 30.67 -26.06 5.98
N LYS A 30 30.66 -25.12 5.03
CA LYS A 30 29.76 -23.94 5.07
C LYS A 30 28.28 -24.30 4.93
N LEU A 31 27.96 -25.32 4.12
CA LEU A 31 26.58 -25.79 3.97
C LEU A 31 26.13 -26.58 5.22
N ARG A 32 27.03 -27.40 5.79
CA ARG A 32 26.77 -28.09 7.06
C ARG A 32 26.47 -27.14 8.22
N ASP A 33 27.22 -26.04 8.33
CA ASP A 33 26.96 -25.02 9.36
C ASP A 33 25.56 -24.41 9.21
N LYS A 34 25.16 -24.05 7.99
CA LYS A 34 23.81 -23.51 7.71
C LYS A 34 22.71 -24.49 8.03
N ILE A 35 22.89 -25.76 7.67
CA ILE A 35 21.97 -26.85 7.96
C ILE A 35 21.78 -27.03 9.47
N ASN A 36 22.87 -26.94 10.25
CA ASN A 36 22.80 -27.04 11.71
C ASN A 36 22.05 -25.88 12.35
N ARG A 37 22.13 -24.66 11.78
CA ARG A 37 21.33 -23.51 12.24
C ARG A 37 19.83 -23.72 12.04
N LEU A 38 19.43 -24.57 11.10
CA LEU A 38 18.03 -24.92 10.84
C LEU A 38 17.56 -26.16 11.62
N ALA A 39 18.38 -26.70 12.53
CA ALA A 39 18.08 -27.96 13.21
C ALA A 39 16.73 -27.97 13.96
N SER A 40 16.34 -26.85 14.58
CA SER A 40 15.05 -26.72 15.27
C SER A 40 13.84 -26.59 14.35
N TRP A 41 14.04 -26.42 13.04
CA TRP A 41 12.99 -26.40 12.02
C TRP A 41 12.93 -27.71 11.22
N ARG A 42 13.72 -28.74 11.59
CA ARG A 42 13.71 -30.02 10.90
C ARG A 42 12.42 -30.79 11.20
N ILE A 43 11.79 -31.26 10.14
CA ILE A 43 10.60 -32.11 10.22
C ILE A 43 10.96 -33.51 9.71
N ASP A 44 10.48 -34.53 10.40
CA ASP A 44 10.59 -35.92 9.92
C ASP A 44 9.66 -36.08 8.69
N PRO A 45 10.17 -36.53 7.52
CA PRO A 45 9.36 -36.70 6.31
C PRO A 45 8.12 -37.57 6.53
N SER A 46 8.14 -38.52 7.47
CA SER A 46 7.02 -39.42 7.77
C SER A 46 5.81 -38.71 8.39
N LEU A 47 5.99 -37.48 8.90
CA LEU A 47 4.90 -36.66 9.45
C LEU A 47 4.12 -35.90 8.37
N ILE A 48 4.52 -36.02 7.11
CA ILE A 48 3.95 -35.29 5.96
C ILE A 48 3.22 -36.29 5.07
N GLU A 49 1.91 -36.11 4.94
CA GLU A 49 1.05 -36.96 4.13
C GLU A 49 0.57 -36.20 2.88
N PHE A 50 0.81 -36.78 1.70
CA PHE A 50 0.34 -36.25 0.42
C PHE A 50 -1.00 -36.91 0.04
N PRO A 51 -2.06 -36.15 -0.26
CA PRO A 51 -3.34 -36.71 -0.67
C PRO A 51 -3.28 -37.38 -2.05
N ALA A 52 -4.15 -38.37 -2.29
CA ALA A 52 -4.14 -39.17 -3.53
C ALA A 52 -4.51 -38.36 -4.81
N GLN A 53 -5.14 -37.20 -4.68
CA GLN A 53 -5.32 -36.23 -5.76
C GLN A 53 -4.38 -35.05 -5.54
N ASP A 54 -3.25 -35.10 -6.24
CA ASP A 54 -2.17 -34.14 -6.16
C ASP A 54 -2.54 -32.83 -6.87
N LEU A 55 -2.77 -31.75 -6.11
CA LEU A 55 -2.72 -30.40 -6.68
C LEU A 55 -1.24 -29.96 -6.71
N GLN A 56 -0.59 -30.17 -7.84
CA GLN A 56 0.81 -29.78 -8.07
C GLN A 56 0.90 -28.48 -8.87
N LEU A 57 1.48 -27.46 -8.27
CA LEU A 57 1.82 -26.21 -8.95
C LEU A 57 3.30 -26.25 -9.34
N HIS A 58 3.59 -25.94 -10.60
CA HIS A 58 4.94 -26.01 -11.16
C HIS A 58 5.51 -24.61 -11.33
N GLY A 59 6.71 -24.34 -10.79
CA GLY A 59 7.37 -23.04 -10.91
C GLY A 59 8.90 -23.18 -10.90
N GLY A 60 9.56 -22.81 -12.00
CA GLY A 60 11.03 -22.85 -12.09
C GLY A 60 11.63 -24.24 -11.78
N HIS A 61 12.60 -24.28 -10.85
CA HIS A 61 13.26 -25.52 -10.38
C HIS A 61 12.52 -26.23 -9.23
N ALA A 62 11.27 -25.87 -8.94
CA ALA A 62 10.51 -26.40 -7.81
C ALA A 62 9.07 -26.78 -8.17
N THR A 63 8.57 -27.82 -7.52
CA THR A 63 7.15 -28.19 -7.53
C THR A 63 6.57 -27.92 -6.16
N VAL A 64 5.46 -27.20 -6.08
CA VAL A 64 4.74 -26.95 -4.83
C VAL A 64 3.53 -27.87 -4.78
N SER A 65 3.48 -28.72 -3.75
CA SER A 65 2.39 -29.67 -3.53
C SER A 65 1.68 -29.39 -2.21
N ARG A 66 0.36 -29.55 -2.18
CA ARG A 66 -0.41 -29.54 -0.94
C ARG A 66 -0.18 -30.83 -0.16
N ALA A 67 0.07 -30.73 1.14
CA ALA A 67 0.21 -31.88 2.04
C ALA A 67 -0.42 -31.59 3.41
N PHE A 68 -0.50 -32.62 4.25
CA PHE A 68 -0.96 -32.53 5.63
C PHE A 68 0.17 -32.87 6.59
N LEU A 69 0.44 -31.97 7.54
CA LEU A 69 1.44 -32.15 8.60
C LEU A 69 0.75 -32.60 9.89
N ALA A 70 1.16 -33.75 10.42
CA ALA A 70 0.64 -34.28 11.69
C ALA A 70 1.18 -33.50 12.91
N SER A 71 0.31 -33.23 13.90
CA SER A 71 0.72 -32.57 15.15
C SER A 71 1.58 -33.49 16.03
N THR A 72 2.74 -33.00 16.49
CA THR A 72 3.66 -33.74 17.37
C THR A 72 3.08 -34.05 18.76
N ALA A 73 1.91 -33.49 19.11
CA ALA A 73 1.22 -33.77 20.37
C ALA A 73 0.44 -35.10 20.38
N ASP A 74 0.08 -35.65 19.21
CA ASP A 74 -0.83 -36.81 19.11
C ASP A 74 -0.14 -38.15 18.85
N VAL A 75 1.19 -38.18 18.65
CA VAL A 75 1.95 -39.42 18.43
C VAL A 75 2.02 -40.29 19.72
N GLY A 76 1.58 -39.74 20.86
CA GLY A 76 1.49 -40.45 22.14
C GLY A 76 0.21 -41.26 22.38
N SER A 77 -0.82 -41.17 21.53
CA SER A 77 -2.08 -41.88 21.78
C SER A 77 -2.73 -42.46 20.52
N SER A 78 -2.04 -43.38 19.85
CA SER A 78 -2.68 -44.26 18.87
C SER A 78 -2.56 -45.72 19.30
N LEU A 79 -3.37 -46.10 20.31
CA LEU A 79 -3.76 -47.48 20.56
C LEU A 79 -5.29 -47.54 20.62
N GLY A 80 -5.88 -47.94 19.49
CA GLY A 80 -7.26 -48.41 19.38
C GLY A 80 -8.29 -47.32 19.04
N VAL A 81 -8.88 -47.41 17.86
CA VAL A 81 -10.26 -47.93 17.67
C VAL A 81 -10.60 -47.78 16.19
N THR A 82 -10.81 -48.91 15.53
CA THR A 82 -11.52 -49.02 14.26
C THR A 82 -12.96 -48.55 14.42
N ARG A 83 -13.45 -47.65 13.55
CA ARG A 83 -14.87 -47.59 13.24
C ARG A 83 -15.15 -47.11 11.81
N ASN A 84 -15.79 -48.02 11.10
CA ASN A 84 -16.38 -47.90 9.77
C ASN A 84 -17.70 -47.13 9.88
N THR A 85 -17.97 -46.12 9.04
CA THR A 85 -19.31 -45.77 8.51
C THR A 85 -19.23 -44.71 7.40
N GLY A 86 -19.64 -45.09 6.19
CA GLY A 86 -20.74 -44.45 5.44
C GLY A 86 -20.52 -43.08 4.77
N GLY A 87 -20.48 -43.12 3.43
CA GLY A 87 -20.52 -42.01 2.46
C GLY A 87 -21.23 -40.70 2.86
N GLY A 88 -20.51 -39.61 2.62
CA GLY A 88 -20.97 -38.23 2.52
C GLY A 88 -19.77 -37.36 2.14
N GLU A 89 -19.74 -36.83 0.91
CA GLU A 89 -18.73 -35.87 0.47
C GLU A 89 -18.91 -34.55 1.22
N GLU A 90 -18.06 -34.29 2.22
CA GLU A 90 -17.83 -32.96 2.78
C GLU A 90 -16.42 -32.49 2.37
N PHE A 91 -16.35 -31.62 1.38
CA PHE A 91 -15.17 -30.82 1.09
C PHE A 91 -15.06 -29.71 2.12
N GLY A 92 -14.06 -29.79 3.01
CA GLY A 92 -13.66 -28.69 3.87
C GLY A 92 -13.86 -28.96 5.36
N GLY A 93 -12.97 -29.78 5.93
CA GLY A 93 -12.83 -29.88 7.37
C GLY A 93 -11.44 -30.39 7.70
N ASN A 94 -10.66 -29.59 8.43
CA ASN A 94 -9.44 -30.08 9.08
C ASN A 94 -9.79 -31.38 9.82
N THR A 95 -9.27 -32.51 9.35
CA THR A 95 -9.33 -33.77 10.08
C THR A 95 -8.64 -33.51 11.43
N LEU A 96 -9.34 -33.79 12.54
CA LEU A 96 -8.84 -33.50 13.90
C LEU A 96 -7.38 -33.97 14.04
N GLY A 97 -6.44 -33.02 14.09
CA GLY A 97 -5.00 -33.27 14.33
C GLY A 97 -4.03 -32.99 13.17
N GLN A 98 -4.51 -32.69 11.96
CA GLN A 98 -3.65 -32.42 10.79
C GLN A 98 -3.73 -30.96 10.29
N LYS A 99 -2.57 -30.34 10.04
CA LYS A 99 -2.43 -28.97 9.49
C LYS A 99 -2.10 -29.01 8.00
N ALA A 100 -2.87 -28.34 7.16
CA ALA A 100 -2.54 -28.21 5.73
C ALA A 100 -1.27 -27.35 5.53
N VAL A 101 -0.35 -27.84 4.71
CA VAL A 101 0.94 -27.20 4.40
C VAL A 101 1.24 -27.25 2.91
N ALA A 102 2.01 -26.27 2.43
CA ALA A 102 2.61 -26.27 1.10
C ALA A 102 4.04 -26.81 1.20
N VAL A 103 4.34 -27.85 0.40
CA VAL A 103 5.66 -28.46 0.33
C VAL A 103 6.31 -28.04 -0.98
N LYS A 104 7.34 -27.17 -0.89
CA LYS A 104 8.16 -26.77 -2.03
C LYS A 104 9.26 -27.81 -2.21
N VAL A 105 9.07 -28.69 -3.18
CA VAL A 105 9.99 -29.75 -3.60
C VAL A 105 10.98 -29.19 -4.60
N LEU A 106 12.27 -29.23 -4.27
CA LEU A 106 13.32 -28.74 -5.17
C LEU A 106 13.85 -29.88 -6.06
N ASN A 107 13.82 -29.70 -7.38
CA ASN A 107 14.28 -30.73 -8.31
C ASN A 107 15.81 -30.82 -8.30
N THR A 108 16.35 -32.04 -8.26
CA THR A 108 17.80 -32.31 -8.22
C THR A 108 18.20 -33.46 -9.14
N GLU A 109 18.07 -33.23 -10.45
CA GLU A 109 18.40 -34.22 -11.48
C GLU A 109 19.90 -34.60 -11.41
N ASP A 110 20.81 -33.61 -11.35
CA ASP A 110 22.27 -33.80 -11.36
C ASP A 110 23.01 -33.48 -10.05
N LYS A 111 24.23 -34.03 -9.90
CA LYS A 111 25.08 -33.85 -8.69
C LYS A 111 25.60 -32.41 -8.53
N SER A 112 25.97 -31.72 -9.62
CA SER A 112 26.39 -30.30 -9.60
C SER A 112 25.24 -29.37 -9.21
N ASP A 113 24.03 -29.70 -9.66
CA ASP A 113 22.82 -28.95 -9.29
C ASP A 113 22.44 -29.13 -7.83
N ARG A 114 22.71 -30.27 -7.21
CA ARG A 114 22.36 -30.51 -5.79
C ARG A 114 22.96 -29.49 -4.83
N GLU A 115 24.26 -29.20 -4.93
CA GLU A 115 24.88 -28.22 -4.02
C GLU A 115 24.36 -26.80 -4.27
N ARG A 116 24.10 -26.45 -5.54
CA ARG A 116 23.50 -25.18 -5.94
C ARG A 116 22.09 -25.03 -5.39
N VAL A 117 21.23 -26.01 -5.66
CA VAL A 117 19.82 -26.07 -5.26
C VAL A 117 19.69 -26.11 -3.74
N LEU A 118 20.49 -26.94 -3.05
CA LEU A 118 20.57 -26.94 -1.58
C LEU A 118 21.06 -25.59 -1.04
N GLY A 119 22.05 -24.99 -1.69
CA GLY A 119 22.55 -23.66 -1.34
C GLY A 119 21.51 -22.55 -1.48
N LEU A 120 20.57 -22.67 -2.44
CA LEU A 120 19.41 -21.79 -2.60
C LEU A 120 18.35 -22.06 -1.53
N ALA A 121 18.01 -23.33 -1.28
CA ALA A 121 17.06 -23.74 -0.25
C ALA A 121 17.44 -23.23 1.14
N LEU A 122 18.70 -23.44 1.52
CA LEU A 122 19.24 -23.01 2.82
C LEU A 122 19.37 -21.48 2.92
N ARG A 123 19.47 -20.79 1.78
CA ARG A 123 19.45 -19.33 1.78
C ARG A 123 18.05 -18.81 2.04
N GLU A 124 17.07 -19.33 1.33
CA GLU A 124 15.65 -19.00 1.50
C GLU A 124 15.22 -19.29 2.95
N ALA A 125 15.43 -20.51 3.44
CA ALA A 125 15.16 -20.88 4.83
C ALA A 125 15.90 -19.99 5.84
N GLY A 126 17.17 -19.68 5.58
CA GLY A 126 17.98 -18.84 6.45
C GLY A 126 17.44 -17.41 6.60
N PHE A 127 16.86 -16.82 5.55
CA PHE A 127 16.15 -15.54 5.69
C PHE A 127 14.88 -15.70 6.50
N LEU A 128 14.04 -16.68 6.17
CA LEU A 128 12.72 -16.85 6.76
C LEU A 128 12.73 -17.22 8.25
N VAL A 129 13.82 -17.79 8.75
CA VAL A 129 14.00 -18.05 10.19
C VAL A 129 14.33 -16.77 10.96
N GLU A 130 14.95 -15.78 10.32
CA GLU A 130 15.33 -14.50 10.96
C GLU A 130 14.25 -13.43 10.81
N LEU A 131 13.36 -13.56 9.82
CA LEU A 131 12.30 -12.60 9.52
C LEU A 131 11.01 -12.98 10.25
N SER A 132 10.37 -11.99 10.88
CA SER A 132 9.08 -12.14 11.56
C SER A 132 8.24 -10.90 11.32
N HIS A 133 7.29 -11.01 10.40
CA HIS A 133 6.38 -9.93 10.02
C HIS A 133 5.11 -10.50 9.38
N GLN A 134 3.96 -9.83 9.54
CA GLN A 134 2.67 -10.34 9.08
C GLN A 134 2.51 -10.43 7.55
N ASN A 135 3.37 -9.75 6.79
CA ASN A 135 3.42 -9.79 5.32
C ASN A 135 4.60 -10.56 4.75
N ILE A 136 5.26 -11.36 5.58
CA ILE A 136 6.35 -12.25 5.15
C ILE A 136 5.91 -13.67 5.48
N ILE A 137 5.98 -14.58 4.51
CA ILE A 137 5.61 -15.97 4.72
C ILE A 137 6.45 -16.57 5.86
N LYS A 138 5.85 -17.42 6.69
CA LYS A 138 6.58 -18.13 7.75
C LYS A 138 7.11 -19.46 7.21
N LEU A 139 8.33 -19.82 7.58
CA LEU A 139 8.83 -21.18 7.41
C LEU A 139 8.28 -22.07 8.53
N GLU A 140 7.48 -23.07 8.18
CA GLU A 140 6.95 -24.07 9.13
C GLU A 140 8.00 -25.15 9.42
N GLY A 141 8.77 -25.53 8.40
CA GLY A 141 9.88 -26.44 8.58
C GLY A 141 10.67 -26.73 7.32
N PHE A 142 11.65 -27.60 7.50
CA PHE A 142 12.63 -27.98 6.50
C PHE A 142 12.88 -29.48 6.57
N VAL A 143 12.91 -30.15 5.43
CA VAL A 143 13.21 -31.58 5.34
C VAL A 143 14.42 -31.74 4.44
N GLU A 144 15.44 -32.43 4.95
CA GLU A 144 16.61 -32.83 4.17
C GLU A 144 16.86 -34.33 4.30
N ASP A 145 16.84 -35.01 3.15
CA ASP A 145 17.43 -36.33 3.01
C ASP A 145 18.24 -36.38 1.71
N LEU A 146 19.53 -36.06 1.85
CA LEU A 146 20.48 -35.98 0.75
C LEU A 146 20.74 -37.34 0.08
N ARG A 147 20.48 -38.46 0.78
CA ARG A 147 20.64 -39.80 0.21
C ARG A 147 19.51 -40.11 -0.77
N ASN A 148 18.30 -39.72 -0.39
CA ASN A 148 17.09 -39.90 -1.21
C ASN A 148 16.77 -38.70 -2.11
N LYS A 149 17.69 -37.72 -2.22
CA LYS A 149 17.56 -36.50 -3.04
C LYS A 149 16.37 -35.61 -2.65
N ILE A 150 16.03 -35.62 -1.36
CA ILE A 150 14.91 -34.86 -0.81
C ILE A 150 15.43 -33.57 -0.19
N ILE A 151 14.93 -32.43 -0.69
CA ILE A 151 15.10 -31.12 -0.08
C ILE A 151 13.75 -30.41 -0.17
N TRP A 152 13.05 -30.29 0.96
CA TRP A 152 11.73 -29.67 1.02
C TRP A 152 11.74 -28.48 1.95
N LEU A 153 11.09 -27.40 1.51
CA LEU A 153 10.71 -26.28 2.36
C LEU A 153 9.20 -26.34 2.60
N ILE A 154 8.81 -26.18 3.86
CA ILE A 154 7.42 -26.35 4.29
C ILE A 154 6.88 -24.99 4.73
N PHE A 155 5.76 -24.62 4.14
CA PHE A 155 5.07 -23.35 4.35
C PHE A 155 3.61 -23.59 4.74
N PRO A 156 2.92 -22.59 5.30
CA PRO A 156 1.46 -22.62 5.39
C PRO A 156 0.84 -22.80 3.99
N TRP A 157 -0.23 -23.59 3.91
CA TRP A 157 -1.04 -23.67 2.70
C TRP A 157 -2.03 -22.51 2.65
N GLU A 158 -2.02 -21.75 1.56
CA GLU A 158 -2.92 -20.60 1.35
C GLU A 158 -3.91 -20.88 0.23
N ASP A 159 -5.19 -21.07 0.58
CA ASP A 159 -6.24 -21.47 -0.37
C ASP A 159 -6.58 -20.40 -1.43
N ALA A 160 -6.34 -19.13 -1.12
CA ALA A 160 -6.57 -18.03 -2.06
C ALA A 160 -5.46 -17.91 -3.12
N GLY A 161 -4.36 -18.68 -2.99
CA GLY A 161 -3.29 -18.75 -3.97
C GLY A 161 -2.42 -17.49 -4.02
N ASN A 162 -1.79 -17.27 -5.17
CA ASN A 162 -0.96 -16.09 -5.41
C ASN A 162 -1.82 -14.87 -5.78
N LEU A 163 -1.24 -13.67 -5.63
CA LEU A 163 -1.91 -12.39 -5.80
C LEU A 163 -2.43 -12.19 -7.23
N LYS A 164 -1.71 -12.70 -8.24
CA LYS A 164 -2.14 -12.63 -9.64
C LYS A 164 -3.46 -13.38 -9.85
N ASP A 165 -3.48 -14.65 -9.46
CA ASP A 165 -4.63 -15.52 -9.64
C ASP A 165 -5.79 -15.05 -8.75
N PHE A 166 -5.48 -14.56 -7.55
CA PHE A 166 -6.46 -13.95 -6.65
C PHE A 166 -7.18 -12.77 -7.30
N ILE A 167 -6.43 -11.86 -7.94
CA ILE A 167 -7.00 -10.70 -8.64
C ILE A 167 -7.85 -11.10 -9.85
N ALA A 168 -7.48 -12.18 -10.54
CA ALA A 168 -8.22 -12.73 -11.67
C ALA A 168 -9.46 -13.53 -11.26
N SER A 169 -9.50 -14.04 -10.02
CA SER A 169 -10.57 -14.93 -9.54
C SER A 169 -11.95 -14.26 -9.52
N GLN A 170 -12.01 -12.95 -9.26
CA GLN A 170 -13.24 -12.18 -9.17
C GLN A 170 -13.05 -10.73 -9.60
N ASN A 171 -14.16 -10.05 -9.88
CA ASN A 171 -14.16 -8.63 -10.16
C ASN A 171 -14.10 -7.78 -8.87
N TRP A 172 -12.93 -7.78 -8.22
CA TRP A 172 -12.68 -6.97 -7.01
C TRP A 172 -12.83 -5.47 -7.28
N GLU A 173 -13.44 -4.74 -6.34
CA GLU A 173 -13.59 -3.28 -6.42
C GLU A 173 -12.29 -2.56 -6.03
N ILE A 174 -12.17 -1.28 -6.40
CA ILE A 174 -10.93 -0.51 -6.22
C ILE A 174 -10.42 -0.52 -4.75
N PRO A 175 -11.26 -0.29 -3.72
CA PRO A 175 -10.80 -0.34 -2.33
C PRO A 175 -10.28 -1.73 -1.89
N GLU A 176 -10.81 -2.81 -2.44
CA GLU A 176 -10.37 -4.19 -2.16
C GLU A 176 -9.02 -4.49 -2.83
N ARG A 177 -8.79 -3.96 -4.03
CA ARG A 177 -7.51 -4.08 -4.74
C ARG A 177 -6.42 -3.28 -4.03
N LEU A 178 -6.73 -2.03 -3.65
CA LEU A 178 -5.81 -1.18 -2.90
C LEU A 178 -5.35 -1.79 -1.58
N TRP A 179 -6.23 -2.52 -0.90
CA TRP A 179 -5.91 -3.22 0.33
C TRP A 179 -4.71 -4.17 0.19
N LEU A 180 -4.58 -4.83 -0.96
CA LEU A 180 -3.54 -5.83 -1.20
C LEU A 180 -2.16 -5.20 -1.38
N VAL A 181 -2.07 -3.91 -1.72
CA VAL A 181 -0.78 -3.24 -2.01
C VAL A 181 -0.46 -2.14 -1.03
N GLY A 182 -1.46 -1.40 -0.57
CA GLY A 182 -1.28 -0.24 0.30
C GLY A 182 -1.18 -0.60 1.77
N SER A 183 -1.20 0.41 2.62
CA SER A 183 -1.34 0.23 4.05
C SER A 183 -2.15 1.39 4.59
N LYS A 184 -3.10 1.11 5.47
CA LYS A 184 -3.96 2.15 6.02
C LYS A 184 -3.19 2.88 7.10
N HIS A 185 -2.89 4.14 6.83
CA HIS A 185 -2.51 5.11 7.84
C HIS A 185 -3.50 6.26 7.74
N SER A 186 -4.70 6.05 8.30
CA SER A 186 -5.65 7.15 8.34
C SER A 186 -5.13 8.20 9.33
N PRO A 187 -4.86 9.44 8.89
CA PRO A 187 -4.57 10.53 9.84
C PRO A 187 -5.79 10.87 10.72
N PHE A 188 -6.96 10.31 10.40
CA PHE A 188 -8.25 10.51 11.07
C PHE A 188 -8.84 9.22 11.66
N GLU A 189 -8.08 8.13 11.73
CA GLU A 189 -8.45 6.94 12.52
C GLU A 189 -7.22 6.49 13.31
N THR A 190 -7.24 6.68 14.63
CA THR A 190 -6.23 6.04 15.48
C THR A 190 -6.44 4.53 15.46
N PRO A 191 -5.37 3.72 15.37
CA PRO A 191 -5.48 2.27 15.36
C PRO A 191 -6.11 1.79 16.68
N LEU A 192 -7.26 1.14 16.61
CA LEU A 192 -7.68 0.22 17.67
C LEU A 192 -6.72 -0.98 17.58
N SER A 193 -5.55 -0.85 18.23
CA SER A 193 -4.46 -1.83 18.31
C SER A 193 -3.51 -1.93 17.10
N ALA A 194 -2.25 -2.28 17.38
CA ALA A 194 -1.25 -2.66 16.37
C ALA A 194 -1.67 -3.89 15.53
N ALA A 195 -2.63 -4.70 16.01
CA ALA A 195 -3.20 -5.85 15.30
C ALA A 195 -4.25 -5.45 14.24
N SER A 196 -4.67 -4.17 14.21
CA SER A 196 -5.58 -3.59 13.21
C SER A 196 -4.81 -2.86 12.09
N GLN A 197 -3.48 -2.93 12.06
CA GLN A 197 -2.68 -2.28 11.01
C GLN A 197 -2.83 -3.08 9.72
N ILE A 198 -3.39 -2.40 8.74
CA ILE A 198 -3.62 -2.90 7.40
C ILE A 198 -2.29 -2.79 6.70
N ASP A 199 -1.72 -3.93 6.38
CA ASP A 199 -0.43 -3.98 5.75
C ASP A 199 -0.54 -4.82 4.47
N GLY A 200 -0.43 -4.16 3.33
CA GLY A 200 -0.31 -4.77 2.03
C GLY A 200 1.15 -5.11 1.71
N VAL A 201 1.43 -5.42 0.44
CA VAL A 201 2.79 -5.75 -0.04
C VAL A 201 3.80 -4.66 0.33
N THR A 202 3.43 -3.38 0.25
CA THR A 202 4.35 -2.25 0.53
C THR A 202 4.95 -2.31 1.94
N ARG A 203 4.20 -2.77 2.94
CA ARG A 203 4.72 -2.91 4.32
C ARG A 203 5.72 -4.05 4.43
N GLY A 204 5.47 -5.18 3.76
CA GLY A 204 6.40 -6.29 3.70
C GLY A 204 7.74 -5.85 3.12
N VAL A 205 7.71 -5.07 2.04
CA VAL A 205 8.92 -4.49 1.43
C VAL A 205 9.61 -3.49 2.36
N GLU A 206 8.87 -2.57 3.00
CA GLU A 206 9.42 -1.64 4.00
C GLU A 206 10.10 -2.38 5.16
N TYR A 207 9.50 -3.48 5.64
CA TYR A 207 10.09 -4.31 6.69
C TYR A 207 11.46 -4.87 6.27
N LEU A 208 11.57 -5.40 5.05
CA LEU A 208 12.83 -5.93 4.51
C LEU A 208 13.89 -4.82 4.36
N HIS A 209 13.49 -3.68 3.79
CA HIS A 209 14.39 -2.56 3.50
C HIS A 209 14.90 -1.87 4.77
N THR A 210 14.15 -1.96 5.88
CA THR A 210 14.52 -1.39 7.19
C THR A 210 15.27 -2.37 8.11
N ARG A 211 15.60 -3.58 7.65
CA ARG A 211 16.47 -4.48 8.41
C ARG A 211 17.88 -3.90 8.51
N GLU A 212 18.64 -4.35 9.52
CA GLU A 212 20.05 -4.02 9.67
C GLU A 212 20.89 -5.32 9.60
N PRO A 213 21.66 -5.53 8.52
CA PRO A 213 21.74 -4.71 7.29
C PRO A 213 20.46 -4.82 6.42
N PRO A 214 20.19 -3.81 5.55
CA PRO A 214 19.02 -3.83 4.66
C PRO A 214 18.96 -5.05 3.76
N ILE A 215 17.75 -5.53 3.50
CA ILE A 215 17.48 -6.70 2.65
C ILE A 215 16.67 -6.26 1.44
N TYR A 216 17.09 -6.66 0.25
CA TYR A 216 16.23 -6.64 -0.93
C TYR A 216 15.73 -8.06 -1.25
N HIS A 217 14.53 -8.16 -1.80
CA HIS A 217 13.91 -9.42 -2.22
C HIS A 217 14.54 -9.96 -3.51
N GLY A 218 14.67 -9.10 -4.53
CA GLY A 218 15.40 -9.40 -5.76
C GLY A 218 14.63 -10.17 -6.84
N ASP A 219 13.48 -10.75 -6.51
CA ASP A 219 12.52 -11.31 -7.49
C ASP A 219 11.07 -11.03 -7.05
N LEU A 220 10.76 -9.75 -6.79
CA LEU A 220 9.44 -9.36 -6.34
C LEU A 220 8.47 -9.35 -7.55
N LYS A 221 7.39 -10.14 -7.46
CA LYS A 221 6.30 -10.21 -8.47
C LYS A 221 5.01 -10.67 -7.81
N SER A 222 3.87 -10.46 -8.46
CA SER A 222 2.55 -10.88 -7.97
C SER A 222 2.46 -12.38 -7.70
N ALA A 223 3.13 -13.22 -8.50
CA ALA A 223 3.22 -14.67 -8.29
C ALA A 223 3.95 -15.05 -6.98
N ASN A 224 4.87 -14.19 -6.52
CA ASN A 224 5.63 -14.36 -5.28
C ASN A 224 4.97 -13.63 -4.09
N VAL A 225 3.69 -13.30 -4.20
CA VAL A 225 2.86 -12.81 -3.10
C VAL A 225 1.67 -13.73 -2.97
N LEU A 226 1.50 -14.40 -1.83
CA LEU A 226 0.33 -15.22 -1.53
C LEU A 226 -0.72 -14.38 -0.81
N VAL A 227 -1.99 -14.77 -0.90
CA VAL A 227 -3.09 -14.14 -0.16
C VAL A 227 -3.57 -15.12 0.91
N THR A 228 -3.58 -14.69 2.17
CA THR A 228 -4.05 -15.56 3.27
C THR A 228 -5.57 -15.66 3.33
N SER A 229 -6.08 -16.57 4.15
CA SER A 229 -7.52 -16.69 4.46
C SER A 229 -8.12 -15.43 5.11
N GLU A 230 -7.31 -14.52 5.65
CA GLU A 230 -7.73 -13.19 6.12
C GLU A 230 -7.61 -12.09 5.04
N ALA A 231 -7.44 -12.47 3.77
CA ALA A 231 -7.20 -11.58 2.64
C ALA A 231 -5.97 -10.66 2.85
N ARG A 232 -4.95 -11.16 3.54
CA ARG A 232 -3.68 -10.46 3.77
C ARG A 232 -2.62 -10.94 2.77
N PRO A 233 -1.89 -10.04 2.10
CA PRO A 233 -0.80 -10.44 1.22
C PRO A 233 0.46 -10.80 2.02
N VAL A 234 1.12 -11.89 1.65
CA VAL A 234 2.38 -12.34 2.24
C VAL A 234 3.42 -12.59 1.15
N ILE A 235 4.59 -11.95 1.27
CA ILE A 235 5.70 -12.12 0.33
C ILE A 235 6.35 -13.47 0.59
N THR A 236 6.63 -14.22 -0.47
CA THR A 236 7.28 -15.53 -0.47
C THR A 236 8.42 -15.58 -1.49
N ASP A 237 9.12 -16.70 -1.55
CA ASP A 237 10.22 -17.01 -2.49
C ASP A 237 11.50 -16.17 -2.29
N PHE A 238 12.09 -16.29 -1.11
CA PHE A 238 13.30 -15.57 -0.72
C PHE A 238 14.61 -16.15 -1.30
N GLY A 239 14.54 -17.02 -2.32
CA GLY A 239 15.72 -17.61 -2.97
C GLY A 239 16.68 -16.56 -3.57
N SER A 240 16.12 -15.47 -4.07
CA SER A 240 16.88 -14.34 -4.64
C SER A 240 17.29 -13.27 -3.64
N ALA A 241 16.79 -13.31 -2.40
CA ALA A 241 17.02 -12.26 -1.41
C ALA A 241 18.51 -12.14 -1.00
N ARG A 242 18.96 -10.91 -0.71
CA ARG A 242 20.33 -10.63 -0.22
C ARG A 242 20.34 -9.47 0.78
N ARG A 243 21.37 -9.48 1.64
CA ARG A 243 21.71 -8.36 2.54
C ARG A 243 22.68 -7.41 1.85
N ILE A 244 22.48 -6.11 2.00
CA ILE A 244 23.41 -5.08 1.51
C ILE A 244 24.53 -4.92 2.55
N THR A 245 25.76 -5.34 2.21
CA THR A 245 26.93 -5.25 3.12
C THR A 245 27.92 -4.20 2.61
N GLY A 246 28.42 -3.35 3.52
CA GLY A 246 29.12 -2.09 3.22
C GLY A 246 30.43 -2.20 2.43
N LYS A 247 30.33 -2.29 1.10
CA LYS A 247 31.36 -1.82 0.16
C LYS A 247 30.85 -0.74 -0.81
N THR A 248 29.54 -0.52 -0.88
CA THR A 248 28.93 0.62 -1.56
C THR A 248 28.86 1.78 -0.57
N LYS A 249 29.72 2.79 -0.75
CA LYS A 249 29.53 4.09 -0.09
C LYS A 249 28.20 4.64 -0.60
N ASP A 250 27.24 4.74 0.31
CA ASP A 250 25.83 5.11 0.14
C ASP A 250 24.96 4.15 -0.72
N PRO A 251 23.79 3.70 -0.22
CA PRO A 251 22.79 2.98 -1.02
C PRO A 251 22.19 3.85 -2.15
N ASP A 252 22.25 5.18 -2.02
CA ASP A 252 21.59 6.15 -2.90
C ASP A 252 22.54 7.03 -3.76
N THR A 253 23.86 6.81 -3.70
CA THR A 253 24.80 7.57 -4.56
C THR A 253 25.02 6.85 -5.90
N PRO A 254 24.90 7.55 -7.06
CA PRO A 254 25.25 6.97 -8.35
C PRO A 254 26.74 6.62 -8.39
N ILE A 255 27.06 5.36 -8.72
CA ILE A 255 28.44 4.96 -9.00
C ILE A 255 28.80 5.53 -10.37
N ALA A 256 29.79 6.42 -10.41
CA ALA A 256 30.43 6.81 -11.67
C ALA A 256 30.92 5.55 -12.39
N GLN A 257 30.56 5.40 -13.66
CA GLN A 257 30.93 4.30 -14.55
C GLN A 257 32.38 3.86 -14.31
N THR A 258 32.58 2.77 -13.59
CA THR A 258 33.92 2.17 -13.48
C THR A 258 34.19 1.40 -14.76
N GLU A 259 35.15 1.92 -15.51
CA GLU A 259 35.73 1.32 -16.70
C GLU A 259 35.98 -0.18 -16.56
N ASN A 260 35.60 -0.90 -17.63
CA ASN A 260 36.00 -2.24 -18.03
C ASN A 260 37.11 -2.88 -17.18
N LYS A 261 36.72 -3.80 -16.28
CA LYS A 261 37.60 -4.90 -15.86
C LYS A 261 37.13 -6.18 -16.54
N SER A 262 37.73 -6.45 -17.70
CA SER A 262 37.75 -7.76 -18.32
C SER A 262 38.42 -8.76 -17.36
N LYS A 263 37.60 -9.51 -16.63
CA LYS A 263 38.01 -10.81 -16.11
C LYS A 263 37.16 -11.84 -16.82
N SER A 264 37.81 -12.64 -17.65
CA SER A 264 37.24 -13.82 -18.31
C SER A 264 36.62 -14.75 -17.28
N ALA A 265 35.29 -14.69 -17.17
CA ALA A 265 34.50 -15.68 -16.45
C ALA A 265 34.24 -16.89 -17.37
N PRO A 266 34.08 -18.11 -16.84
CA PRO A 266 33.76 -19.29 -17.66
C PRO A 266 32.38 -19.10 -18.32
N ALA A 267 32.17 -19.79 -19.44
CA ALA A 267 30.96 -19.69 -20.27
C ALA A 267 29.67 -19.74 -19.43
N LEU A 268 28.88 -18.68 -19.54
CA LEU A 268 27.53 -18.58 -18.99
C LEU A 268 26.61 -19.55 -19.76
N GLU A 269 26.19 -20.62 -19.10
CA GLU A 269 25.03 -21.41 -19.56
C GLU A 269 23.76 -20.69 -19.09
N PHE A 270 22.95 -20.26 -20.06
CA PHE A 270 21.62 -19.72 -19.82
C PHE A 270 20.62 -20.87 -19.91
N GLU A 271 20.03 -21.28 -18.79
CA GLU A 271 18.78 -22.06 -18.86
C GLU A 271 17.59 -21.11 -18.95
N ALA A 272 16.51 -21.55 -19.57
CA ALA A 272 15.26 -20.82 -19.66
C ALA A 272 14.15 -21.72 -19.11
N THR A 273 13.68 -21.45 -17.89
CA THR A 273 12.55 -22.12 -17.27
C THR A 273 11.26 -21.34 -17.53
N PHE A 274 10.24 -22.03 -18.01
CA PHE A 274 8.95 -21.43 -18.32
C PHE A 274 8.01 -21.57 -17.12
N GLU A 275 7.41 -20.46 -16.67
CA GLU A 275 6.38 -20.45 -15.63
C GLU A 275 5.00 -20.50 -16.29
N ALA A 276 4.33 -21.65 -16.21
CA ALA A 276 3.08 -21.91 -16.92
C ALA A 276 1.89 -21.05 -16.42
N SER A 277 1.89 -20.65 -15.15
CA SER A 277 0.86 -19.77 -14.56
C SER A 277 0.97 -18.32 -15.06
N THR A 278 2.18 -17.87 -15.40
CA THR A 278 2.45 -16.51 -15.87
C THR A 278 2.69 -16.40 -17.37
N ASN A 279 2.87 -17.54 -18.06
CA ASN A 279 3.30 -17.60 -19.46
C ASN A 279 4.61 -16.80 -19.66
N THR A 280 5.48 -16.78 -18.65
CA THR A 280 6.75 -16.03 -18.67
C THR A 280 7.96 -16.95 -18.65
N LEU A 281 9.02 -16.52 -19.34
CA LEU A 281 10.30 -17.19 -19.36
C LEU A 281 11.20 -16.65 -18.23
N THR A 282 11.48 -17.48 -17.24
CA THR A 282 12.55 -17.27 -16.26
C THR A 282 13.86 -17.76 -16.87
N LEU A 283 14.75 -16.88 -17.32
CA LEU A 283 16.10 -17.32 -17.69
C LEU A 283 16.86 -17.70 -16.41
N THR A 284 16.91 -18.99 -16.09
CA THR A 284 17.75 -19.65 -15.08
C THR A 284 19.23 -19.57 -15.46
N GLY A 285 19.68 -18.33 -15.59
CA GLY A 285 21.04 -17.85 -15.41
C GLY A 285 21.07 -16.58 -14.56
N ASN A 286 19.96 -15.84 -14.43
CA ASN A 286 19.87 -14.56 -13.72
C ASN A 286 18.71 -14.49 -12.71
N LYS A 287 18.87 -13.65 -11.68
CA LYS A 287 18.22 -13.67 -10.36
C LYS A 287 16.75 -13.18 -10.30
N TYR A 288 16.08 -12.91 -11.43
CA TYR A 288 14.81 -12.15 -11.47
C TYR A 288 13.92 -12.49 -12.69
N THR A 289 12.63 -12.20 -12.58
CA THR A 289 11.64 -12.35 -13.67
C THR A 289 11.64 -11.12 -14.60
N LEU A 290 11.91 -11.33 -15.90
CA LEU A 290 12.21 -10.26 -16.89
C LEU A 290 11.20 -9.11 -16.92
N ARG A 291 9.90 -9.39 -16.87
CA ARG A 291 8.83 -8.38 -17.03
C ARG A 291 8.67 -7.46 -15.82
N TRP A 292 9.12 -7.87 -14.65
CA TRP A 292 9.14 -7.06 -13.41
C TRP A 292 10.54 -6.50 -13.12
N ALA A 293 11.53 -6.82 -13.96
CA ALA A 293 12.92 -6.44 -13.76
C ALA A 293 13.12 -4.94 -13.97
N ALA A 294 13.90 -4.34 -13.08
CA ALA A 294 14.34 -2.96 -13.23
C ALA A 294 15.43 -2.84 -14.31
N PRO A 295 15.59 -1.67 -14.96
CA PRO A 295 16.58 -1.46 -16.03
C PRO A 295 18.00 -1.85 -15.63
N GLU A 296 18.41 -1.55 -14.39
CA GLU A 296 19.74 -1.87 -13.88
C GLU A 296 19.99 -3.39 -13.84
N LEU A 297 18.97 -4.20 -13.56
CA LEU A 297 19.09 -5.65 -13.56
C LEU A 297 19.33 -6.19 -14.97
N LEU A 298 18.70 -5.58 -15.98
CA LEU A 298 18.86 -5.96 -17.39
C LEU A 298 20.22 -5.56 -17.98
N LEU A 299 20.91 -4.62 -17.34
CA LEU A 299 22.24 -4.15 -17.71
C LEU A 299 23.37 -4.84 -16.93
N ASP A 300 23.05 -5.89 -16.18
CA ASP A 300 23.98 -6.68 -15.33
C ASP A 300 24.57 -5.90 -14.14
N ASP A 301 23.89 -4.84 -13.69
CA ASP A 301 24.22 -4.18 -12.42
C ASP A 301 23.73 -5.02 -11.21
N GLU A 302 24.35 -4.82 -10.05
CA GLU A 302 23.92 -5.50 -8.83
C GLU A 302 22.52 -5.02 -8.38
N PRO A 303 21.60 -5.93 -7.99
CA PRO A 303 20.30 -5.56 -7.47
C PRO A 303 20.41 -4.69 -6.21
N ARG A 304 19.48 -3.74 -6.06
CA ARG A 304 19.41 -2.82 -4.92
C ARG A 304 18.00 -2.74 -4.35
N LEU A 305 17.84 -2.00 -3.25
CA LEU A 305 16.52 -1.70 -2.68
C LEU A 305 15.60 -1.05 -3.73
N GLY A 306 16.15 -0.14 -4.55
CA GLY A 306 15.41 0.51 -5.63
C GLY A 306 14.89 -0.45 -6.70
N SER A 307 15.52 -1.61 -6.89
CA SER A 307 15.05 -2.64 -7.83
C SER A 307 13.74 -3.27 -7.33
N ASP A 308 13.60 -3.52 -6.03
CA ASP A 308 12.33 -3.97 -5.45
C ASP A 308 11.24 -2.89 -5.58
N ILE A 309 11.59 -1.60 -5.48
CA ILE A 309 10.62 -0.49 -5.64
C ILE A 309 10.07 -0.45 -7.06
N TRP A 310 10.91 -0.68 -8.07
CA TRP A 310 10.46 -0.81 -9.45
C TRP A 310 9.44 -1.95 -9.62
N SER A 311 9.77 -3.13 -9.08
CA SER A 311 8.88 -4.29 -9.11
C SER A 311 7.59 -4.06 -8.31
N LEU A 312 7.65 -3.34 -7.18
CA LEU A 312 6.47 -2.93 -6.41
C LEU A 312 5.53 -2.04 -7.24
N GLY A 313 6.07 -1.13 -8.05
CA GLY A 313 5.28 -0.35 -9.00
C GLY A 313 4.49 -1.23 -9.98
N TRP A 314 5.13 -2.29 -10.50
CA TRP A 314 4.47 -3.26 -11.37
C TRP A 314 3.41 -4.11 -10.67
N ILE A 315 3.64 -4.51 -9.41
CA ILE A 315 2.62 -5.19 -8.61
C ILE A 315 1.40 -4.28 -8.42
N CYS A 316 1.59 -3.00 -8.12
CA CYS A 316 0.49 -2.04 -8.03
C CYS A 316 -0.27 -1.93 -9.36
N TYR A 317 0.43 -1.88 -10.50
CA TYR A 317 -0.18 -1.83 -11.82
C TYR A 317 -1.04 -3.07 -12.08
N GLU A 318 -0.50 -4.26 -11.83
CA GLU A 318 -1.19 -5.54 -12.05
C GLU A 318 -2.40 -5.71 -11.13
N VAL A 319 -2.28 -5.32 -9.86
CA VAL A 319 -3.39 -5.36 -8.90
C VAL A 319 -4.55 -4.46 -9.33
N MET A 320 -4.26 -3.32 -9.95
CA MET A 320 -5.29 -2.37 -10.39
C MET A 320 -5.90 -2.73 -11.74
N THR A 321 -5.08 -3.16 -12.68
CA THR A 321 -5.50 -3.42 -14.07
C THR A 321 -5.96 -4.85 -14.29
N GLY A 322 -5.42 -5.81 -13.52
CA GLY A 322 -5.53 -7.24 -13.79
C GLY A 322 -4.58 -7.74 -14.89
N SER A 323 -3.76 -6.84 -15.45
CA SER A 323 -2.86 -7.11 -16.58
C SER A 323 -1.42 -7.20 -16.10
N ILE A 324 -0.69 -8.17 -16.64
CA ILE A 324 0.75 -8.29 -16.40
C ILE A 324 1.53 -7.17 -17.14
N PRO A 325 2.76 -6.83 -16.69
CA PRO A 325 3.59 -5.85 -17.40
C PRO A 325 3.81 -6.26 -18.85
N PHE A 326 3.53 -5.33 -19.77
CA PHE A 326 3.68 -5.50 -21.21
C PHE A 326 2.88 -6.70 -21.77
N GLU A 327 1.65 -6.93 -21.28
CA GLU A 327 0.78 -8.04 -21.70
C GLU A 327 0.63 -8.15 -23.23
N ASN A 328 0.54 -7.02 -23.93
CA ASN A 328 0.41 -6.98 -25.39
C ASN A 328 1.72 -7.26 -26.16
N VAL A 329 2.85 -7.41 -25.46
CA VAL A 329 4.17 -7.65 -26.06
C VAL A 329 4.54 -9.12 -25.95
N THR A 330 4.62 -9.79 -27.11
CA THR A 330 4.87 -11.24 -27.20
C THR A 330 6.32 -11.65 -27.07
N LYS A 331 7.28 -10.78 -27.41
CA LYS A 331 8.72 -11.08 -27.37
C LYS A 331 9.39 -10.40 -26.18
N ASP A 332 10.01 -11.18 -25.30
CA ASP A 332 10.71 -10.64 -24.12
C ASP A 332 11.88 -9.72 -24.48
N SER A 333 12.52 -9.92 -25.64
CA SER A 333 13.57 -9.00 -26.13
C SER A 333 13.05 -7.58 -26.40
N ILE A 334 11.78 -7.44 -26.80
CA ILE A 334 11.16 -6.13 -27.01
C ILE A 334 10.88 -5.47 -25.65
N VAL A 335 10.41 -6.25 -24.67
CA VAL A 335 10.21 -5.78 -23.30
C VAL A 335 11.50 -5.21 -22.71
N ILE A 336 12.62 -5.94 -22.86
CA ILE A 336 13.94 -5.49 -22.40
C ILE A 336 14.32 -4.14 -23.02
N ILE A 337 14.16 -3.99 -24.35
CA ILE A 337 14.48 -2.75 -25.05
C ILE A 337 13.60 -1.58 -24.56
N GLN A 338 12.30 -1.82 -24.37
CA GLN A 338 11.36 -0.80 -23.90
C GLN A 338 11.69 -0.34 -22.48
N VAL A 339 11.97 -1.28 -21.57
CA VAL A 339 12.34 -0.97 -20.18
C VAL A 339 13.63 -0.15 -20.12
N ILE A 340 14.67 -0.53 -20.87
CA ILE A 340 15.95 0.20 -20.89
C ILE A 340 15.79 1.62 -21.45
N ARG A 341 14.89 1.82 -22.42
CA ARG A 341 14.60 3.14 -23.02
C ARG A 341 13.67 4.01 -22.17
N GLY A 342 13.00 3.43 -21.17
CA GLY A 342 11.94 4.10 -20.43
C GLY A 342 10.61 4.20 -21.19
N ASP A 343 10.44 3.41 -22.26
CA ASP A 343 9.23 3.35 -23.08
C ASP A 343 8.17 2.46 -22.38
N LEU A 344 7.60 2.96 -21.27
CA LEU A 344 6.64 2.21 -20.45
C LEU A 344 5.19 2.40 -20.95
N PRO A 345 4.29 1.41 -20.74
CA PRO A 345 2.87 1.55 -21.05
C PRO A 345 2.23 2.71 -20.31
N SER A 346 1.24 3.35 -20.95
CA SER A 346 0.45 4.41 -20.31
C SER A 346 -0.34 3.85 -19.13
N VAL A 347 -0.15 4.46 -17.96
CA VAL A 347 -0.78 4.06 -16.70
C VAL A 347 -2.21 4.60 -16.60
N THR A 348 -2.53 5.66 -17.35
CA THR A 348 -3.80 6.39 -17.26
C THR A 348 -4.89 5.88 -18.20
N ASP A 349 -4.56 5.01 -19.15
CA ASP A 349 -5.51 4.59 -20.19
C ASP A 349 -6.55 3.57 -19.68
N HIS A 350 -6.32 2.99 -18.50
CA HIS A 350 -7.29 2.11 -17.84
C HIS A 350 -8.33 2.91 -17.05
N VAL A 351 -9.63 2.59 -17.25
CA VAL A 351 -10.77 3.24 -16.57
C VAL A 351 -10.65 3.23 -15.04
N ARG A 352 -10.08 2.18 -14.44
CA ARG A 352 -9.85 2.11 -12.98
C ARG A 352 -8.70 2.99 -12.52
N MET A 353 -7.74 3.26 -13.39
CA MET A 353 -6.55 4.03 -13.12
C MET A 353 -6.80 5.53 -13.23
N SER A 354 -7.67 5.94 -14.17
CA SER A 354 -8.14 7.34 -14.25
C SER A 354 -8.90 7.77 -12.98
N LEU A 355 -9.47 6.82 -12.24
CA LEU A 355 -10.14 7.07 -10.97
C LEU A 355 -9.15 7.28 -9.80
N MET A 356 -7.86 7.04 -10.01
CA MET A 356 -6.84 7.08 -8.96
C MET A 356 -5.50 7.62 -9.48
N LEU A 357 -5.54 8.82 -10.06
CA LEU A 357 -4.38 9.53 -10.61
C LEU A 357 -3.19 9.61 -9.64
N GLU A 358 -3.47 9.71 -8.34
CA GLU A 358 -2.44 9.72 -7.32
C GLU A 358 -1.70 8.38 -7.24
N LEU A 359 -2.41 7.24 -7.36
CA LEU A 359 -1.74 5.94 -7.43
C LEU A 359 -0.86 5.85 -8.70
N CYS A 360 -1.34 6.38 -9.84
CA CYS A 360 -0.53 6.48 -11.05
C CYS A 360 0.76 7.28 -10.81
N SER A 361 0.66 8.41 -10.11
CA SER A 361 1.80 9.27 -9.77
C SER A 361 2.88 8.52 -8.99
N ILE A 362 2.51 7.74 -7.96
CA ILE A 362 3.50 6.97 -7.20
C ILE A 362 4.09 5.82 -8.01
N MET A 363 3.31 5.15 -8.87
CA MET A 363 3.85 4.11 -9.77
C MET A 363 4.84 4.68 -10.78
N THR A 364 4.53 5.82 -11.39
CA THR A 364 5.47 6.50 -12.29
C THR A 364 6.76 6.88 -11.57
N LYS A 365 6.70 7.32 -10.31
CA LYS A 365 7.91 7.56 -9.48
C LYS A 365 8.68 6.27 -9.19
N CYS A 366 8.01 5.15 -8.91
CA CYS A 366 8.65 3.84 -8.74
C CYS A 366 9.41 3.41 -9.99
N TRP A 367 8.95 3.81 -11.18
CA TRP A 367 9.58 3.50 -12.46
C TRP A 367 10.52 4.59 -12.99
N SER A 368 11.06 5.46 -12.11
CA SER A 368 12.15 6.33 -12.53
C SER A 368 13.39 5.50 -12.88
N ILE A 369 14.01 5.82 -14.02
CA ILE A 369 15.30 5.24 -14.42
C ILE A 369 16.39 5.60 -13.40
N ASN A 370 16.30 6.80 -12.80
CA ASN A 370 17.23 7.27 -11.78
C ASN A 370 16.89 6.65 -10.42
N LEU A 371 17.81 5.86 -9.86
CA LEU A 371 17.60 5.16 -8.59
C LEU A 371 17.23 6.09 -7.43
N GLY A 372 17.91 7.24 -7.31
CA GLY A 372 17.66 8.21 -6.22
C GLY A 372 16.34 8.97 -6.33
N GLU A 373 15.67 8.92 -7.48
CA GLU A 373 14.33 9.50 -7.64
C GLU A 373 13.23 8.51 -7.26
N ARG A 374 13.55 7.21 -7.19
CA ARG A 374 12.58 6.19 -6.75
C ARG A 374 12.25 6.42 -5.27
N PRO A 375 10.96 6.40 -4.89
CA PRO A 375 10.57 6.53 -3.50
C PRO A 375 11.06 5.32 -2.68
N THR A 376 11.28 5.50 -1.39
CA THR A 376 11.47 4.35 -0.49
C THR A 376 10.14 3.61 -0.31
N ALA A 377 10.18 2.34 0.13
CA ALA A 377 8.96 1.59 0.44
C ALA A 377 8.12 2.29 1.53
N GLN A 378 8.77 2.93 2.51
CA GLN A 378 8.08 3.79 3.49
C GLN A 378 7.44 5.01 2.83
N GLY A 379 8.11 5.63 1.85
CA GLY A 379 7.57 6.72 1.04
C GLY A 379 6.30 6.31 0.28
N CYS A 380 6.35 5.16 -0.41
CA CYS A 380 5.17 4.56 -1.08
C CYS A 380 4.03 4.34 -0.08
N ARG A 381 4.32 3.75 1.09
CA ARG A 381 3.30 3.51 2.12
C ARG A 381 2.64 4.80 2.59
N LYS A 382 3.44 5.81 2.94
CA LYS A 382 2.90 7.11 3.40
C LYS A 382 2.05 7.76 2.32
N PHE A 383 2.49 7.69 1.07
CA PHE A 383 1.78 8.23 -0.07
C PHE A 383 0.41 7.55 -0.28
N MET A 384 0.34 6.22 -0.14
CA MET A 384 -0.90 5.46 -0.29
C MET A 384 -1.82 5.53 0.94
N GLY A 385 -1.33 6.01 2.09
CA GLY A 385 -1.97 5.86 3.39
C GLY A 385 -3.34 6.52 3.55
N TRP A 386 -3.64 7.54 2.74
CA TRP A 386 -4.92 8.26 2.76
C TRP A 386 -5.99 7.62 1.86
N MET A 387 -5.61 6.71 0.96
CA MET A 387 -6.53 6.13 -0.03
C MET A 387 -7.55 5.20 0.66
N PRO A 388 -8.85 5.26 0.32
CA PRO A 388 -9.84 4.34 0.85
C PRO A 388 -9.56 2.89 0.47
N MET A 389 -9.40 2.02 1.46
CA MET A 389 -9.17 0.58 1.28
C MET A 389 -9.96 -0.24 2.30
N VAL A 390 -10.29 -1.48 1.91
CA VAL A 390 -11.05 -2.45 2.71
C VAL A 390 -10.62 -3.87 2.38
N ALA A 391 -10.60 -4.75 3.36
CA ALA A 391 -10.26 -6.15 3.13
C ALA A 391 -11.25 -6.78 2.12
N PRO A 392 -10.74 -7.52 1.11
CA PRO A 392 -11.57 -8.37 0.28
C PRO A 392 -12.39 -9.35 1.14
N ASP A 393 -13.69 -9.44 0.90
CA ASP A 393 -14.52 -10.48 1.53
C ASP A 393 -14.45 -11.77 0.70
N LEU A 394 -13.60 -12.71 1.15
CA LEU A 394 -13.38 -14.01 0.47
C LEU A 394 -14.65 -14.88 0.39
N ARG A 395 -15.69 -14.58 1.17
CA ARG A 395 -16.96 -15.31 1.12
C ARG A 395 -17.88 -14.82 0.00
N ARG A 396 -17.55 -13.69 -0.65
CA ARG A 396 -18.31 -13.19 -1.80
C ARG A 396 -18.17 -14.20 -2.93
N THR A 397 -19.29 -14.77 -3.37
CA THR A 397 -19.34 -15.66 -4.54
C THR A 397 -19.80 -14.87 -5.77
N SER A 398 -19.35 -15.27 -6.95
CA SER A 398 -19.69 -14.63 -8.23
C SER A 398 -21.17 -14.75 -8.64
N ASN A 399 -21.97 -15.54 -7.90
CA ASN A 399 -23.33 -15.95 -8.29
C ASN A 399 -24.46 -15.21 -7.55
N THR A 400 -24.17 -14.29 -6.63
CA THR A 400 -25.21 -13.46 -6.03
C THR A 400 -25.43 -12.21 -6.89
N ALA A 401 -26.70 -11.91 -7.21
CA ALA A 401 -27.09 -10.76 -8.02
C ALA A 401 -26.38 -9.49 -7.52
N ALA A 402 -25.83 -8.68 -8.44
CA ALA A 402 -24.84 -7.63 -8.20
C ALA A 402 -25.20 -6.50 -7.19
N SER A 403 -26.36 -6.55 -6.52
CA SER A 403 -26.74 -5.65 -5.40
C SER A 403 -26.85 -6.36 -4.03
N SER A 404 -26.59 -7.67 -3.95
CA SER A 404 -26.42 -8.40 -2.68
C SER A 404 -25.11 -9.19 -2.76
N ALA A 405 -24.05 -8.92 -1.99
CA ALA A 405 -23.91 -8.13 -0.78
C ALA A 405 -22.55 -7.43 -0.82
N ARG A 406 -22.50 -6.15 -1.20
CA ARG A 406 -21.34 -5.33 -0.82
C ARG A 406 -21.34 -5.25 0.70
N SER A 407 -20.20 -5.52 1.33
CA SER A 407 -20.09 -5.30 2.76
C SER A 407 -20.32 -3.82 3.06
N PRO A 408 -20.91 -3.45 4.20
CA PRO A 408 -21.14 -2.04 4.52
C PRO A 408 -19.81 -1.27 4.65
N ALA A 409 -18.71 -1.96 4.99
CA ALA A 409 -17.37 -1.38 4.98
C ALA A 409 -16.87 -1.05 3.56
N LEU A 410 -17.19 -1.89 2.57
CA LEU A 410 -16.88 -1.65 1.17
C LEU A 410 -17.69 -0.48 0.60
N LEU A 411 -18.98 -0.41 0.91
CA LEU A 411 -19.83 0.74 0.57
C LEU A 411 -19.26 2.04 1.14
N MET A 412 -18.83 2.02 2.40
CA MET A 412 -18.16 3.18 3.03
C MET A 412 -16.85 3.55 2.34
N ALA A 413 -16.06 2.58 1.87
CA ALA A 413 -14.81 2.85 1.17
C ALA A 413 -15.02 3.41 -0.24
N LEU A 414 -16.01 2.88 -0.98
CA LEU A 414 -16.44 3.43 -2.26
C LEU A 414 -17.02 4.82 -2.12
N GLY A 415 -17.85 5.06 -1.10
CA GLY A 415 -18.43 6.38 -0.83
C GLY A 415 -17.34 7.44 -0.63
N ARG A 416 -16.27 7.10 0.09
CA ARG A 416 -15.10 7.98 0.25
C ARG A 416 -14.35 8.20 -1.06
N LEU A 417 -14.26 7.19 -1.93
CA LEU A 417 -13.62 7.32 -3.23
C LEU A 417 -14.39 8.31 -4.12
N HIS A 418 -15.72 8.22 -4.15
CA HIS A 418 -16.57 9.18 -4.87
C HIS A 418 -16.51 10.58 -4.25
N GLU A 419 -16.41 10.69 -2.92
CA GLU A 419 -16.19 11.97 -2.23
C GLU A 419 -14.89 12.65 -2.70
N TYR A 420 -13.80 11.90 -2.86
CA TYR A 420 -12.54 12.44 -3.41
C TYR A 420 -12.62 12.84 -4.89
N GLN A 421 -13.62 12.35 -5.61
CA GLN A 421 -13.87 12.69 -7.02
C GLN A 421 -14.93 13.79 -7.17
N ASP A 422 -15.37 14.39 -6.05
CA ASP A 422 -16.47 15.35 -5.98
C ASP A 422 -17.82 14.81 -6.52
N ASP A 423 -17.96 13.48 -6.62
CA ASP A 423 -19.22 12.82 -6.97
C ASP A 423 -20.06 12.56 -5.71
N TYR A 424 -20.57 13.66 -5.16
CA TYR A 424 -21.35 13.62 -3.92
C TYR A 424 -22.66 12.85 -4.04
N ILE A 425 -23.22 12.71 -5.25
CA ILE A 425 -24.46 11.96 -5.47
C ILE A 425 -24.20 10.46 -5.30
N SER A 426 -23.20 9.92 -6.00
CA SER A 426 -22.84 8.52 -5.84
C SER A 426 -22.36 8.21 -4.42
N ALA A 427 -21.58 9.10 -3.81
CA ALA A 427 -21.15 8.97 -2.42
C ALA A 427 -22.35 8.89 -1.45
N SER A 428 -23.33 9.79 -1.60
CA SER A 428 -24.54 9.81 -0.76
C SER A 428 -25.36 8.53 -0.88
N ASN A 429 -25.51 7.99 -2.08
CA ASN A 429 -26.23 6.74 -2.30
C ASN A 429 -25.55 5.56 -1.60
N LEU A 430 -24.22 5.44 -1.75
CA LEU A 430 -23.43 4.38 -1.13
C LEU A 430 -23.45 4.46 0.41
N TYR A 431 -23.32 5.66 0.97
CA TYR A 431 -23.43 5.86 2.42
C TYR A 431 -24.83 5.58 2.94
N THR A 432 -25.88 5.92 2.19
CA THR A 432 -27.27 5.60 2.58
C THR A 432 -27.52 4.10 2.60
N GLU A 433 -27.00 3.37 1.61
CA GLU A 433 -27.05 1.90 1.58
C GLU A 433 -26.29 1.29 2.78
N ALA A 434 -25.07 1.78 3.06
CA ALA A 434 -24.29 1.34 4.22
C ALA A 434 -25.02 1.61 5.55
N LEU A 435 -25.66 2.79 5.69
CA LEU A 435 -26.42 3.17 6.87
C LEU A 435 -27.61 2.23 7.11
N GLY A 436 -28.31 1.82 6.04
CA GLY A 436 -29.37 0.82 6.12
C GLY A 436 -28.87 -0.50 6.72
N ILE A 437 -27.79 -1.04 6.16
CA ILE A 437 -27.19 -2.30 6.63
C ILE A 437 -26.70 -2.19 8.09
N TYR A 438 -26.03 -1.09 8.47
CA TYR A 438 -25.59 -0.91 9.86
C TYR A 438 -26.76 -0.71 10.83
N THR A 439 -27.88 -0.15 10.36
CA THR A 439 -29.12 -0.06 11.13
C THR A 439 -29.73 -1.43 11.37
N ASP A 440 -29.84 -2.26 10.33
CA ASP A 440 -30.35 -3.63 10.44
C ASP A 440 -29.48 -4.51 11.35
N ARG A 441 -28.16 -4.27 11.37
CA ARG A 441 -27.19 -4.97 12.23
C ARG A 441 -27.12 -4.42 13.66
N ALA A 442 -27.81 -3.32 13.96
CA ALA A 442 -27.70 -2.58 15.22
C ALA A 442 -26.24 -2.19 15.59
N ASP A 443 -25.43 -1.84 14.59
CA ASP A 443 -24.05 -1.37 14.78
C ASP A 443 -24.04 0.16 14.92
N ASP A 444 -24.39 0.65 16.11
CA ASP A 444 -24.53 2.08 16.41
C ASP A 444 -23.24 2.89 16.19
N ALA A 445 -22.07 2.27 16.39
CA ALA A 445 -20.79 2.93 16.16
C ALA A 445 -20.57 3.24 14.68
N GLN A 446 -20.87 2.27 13.80
CA GLN A 446 -20.77 2.48 12.35
C GLN A 446 -21.91 3.35 11.82
N ARG A 447 -23.13 3.23 12.35
CA ARG A 447 -24.25 4.14 12.01
C ARG A 447 -23.86 5.59 12.24
N ALA A 448 -23.31 5.92 13.42
CA ALA A 448 -22.86 7.29 13.72
C ALA A 448 -21.75 7.76 12.76
N SER A 449 -20.78 6.90 12.44
CA SER A 449 -19.72 7.19 11.46
C SER A 449 -20.29 7.51 10.07
N THR A 450 -21.25 6.72 9.60
CA THR A 450 -21.92 6.93 8.32
C THR A 450 -22.75 8.21 8.29
N LEU A 451 -23.47 8.51 9.38
CA LEU A 451 -24.23 9.76 9.52
C LEU A 451 -23.32 11.00 9.46
N ILE A 452 -22.15 10.96 10.10
CA ILE A 452 -21.14 12.03 10.01
C ILE A 452 -20.71 12.24 8.54
N ARG A 453 -20.48 11.17 7.78
CA ARG A 453 -20.10 11.27 6.36
C ARG A 453 -21.22 11.84 5.49
N LEU A 454 -22.47 11.42 5.70
CA LEU A 454 -23.62 12.01 5.03
C LEU A 454 -23.76 13.51 5.39
N ALA A 455 -23.54 13.87 6.65
CA ALA A 455 -23.58 15.25 7.10
C ALA A 455 -22.49 16.12 6.42
N ASP A 456 -21.28 15.59 6.27
CA ASP A 456 -20.20 16.22 5.51
C ASP A 456 -20.58 16.48 4.05
N LEU A 457 -21.15 15.49 3.36
CA LEU A 457 -21.61 15.66 1.97
C LEU A 457 -22.68 16.77 1.86
N HIS A 458 -23.68 16.76 2.73
CA HIS A 458 -24.70 17.80 2.75
C HIS A 458 -24.12 19.18 3.08
N ARG A 459 -23.11 19.26 3.95
CA ARG A 459 -22.39 20.50 4.25
C ARG A 459 -21.63 21.02 3.01
N TYR A 460 -20.94 20.16 2.27
CA TYR A 460 -20.25 20.55 1.03
C TYR A 460 -21.23 21.03 -0.05
N GLN A 461 -22.43 20.48 -0.08
CA GLN A 461 -23.53 20.92 -0.94
C GLN A 461 -24.28 22.16 -0.42
N SER A 462 -23.83 22.77 0.69
CA SER A 462 -24.49 23.89 1.37
C SER A 462 -25.92 23.60 1.87
N GLU A 463 -26.30 22.33 2.01
CA GLU A 463 -27.56 21.88 2.58
C GLU A 463 -27.48 21.80 4.12
N TYR A 464 -27.20 22.95 4.75
CA TYR A 464 -26.85 23.05 6.17
C TYR A 464 -27.90 22.47 7.12
N SER A 465 -29.20 22.58 6.80
CA SER A 465 -30.28 22.03 7.63
C SER A 465 -30.24 20.49 7.72
N LYS A 466 -29.94 19.81 6.62
CA LYS A 466 -29.77 18.35 6.60
C LYS A 466 -28.49 17.95 7.31
N ALA A 467 -27.39 18.69 7.10
CA ALA A 467 -26.12 18.44 7.76
C ALA A 467 -26.26 18.53 9.30
N LEU A 468 -26.89 19.59 9.82
CA LEU A 468 -27.16 19.75 11.26
C LEU A 468 -27.96 18.59 11.83
N LYS A 469 -28.98 18.11 11.10
CA LYS A 469 -29.80 16.96 11.51
C LYS A 469 -28.95 15.70 11.67
N PHE A 470 -28.17 15.36 10.64
CA PHE A 470 -27.33 14.16 10.65
C PHE A 470 -26.22 14.22 11.71
N TYR A 471 -25.55 15.37 11.87
CA TYR A 471 -24.56 15.55 12.94
C TYR A 471 -25.17 15.43 14.34
N SER A 472 -26.34 16.02 14.55
CA SER A 472 -27.03 15.94 15.84
C SER A 472 -27.44 14.51 16.16
N GLU A 473 -27.98 13.78 15.18
CA GLU A 473 -28.33 12.36 15.33
C GLU A 473 -27.09 11.51 15.64
N ALA A 474 -25.99 11.70 14.91
CA ALA A 474 -24.74 11.00 15.17
C ALA A 474 -24.22 11.30 16.59
N SER A 475 -24.27 12.57 17.04
CA SER A 475 -23.85 12.98 18.39
C SER A 475 -24.70 12.34 19.50
N GLN A 476 -26.02 12.23 19.28
CA GLN A 476 -26.93 11.54 20.20
C GLN A 476 -26.62 10.04 20.31
N ILE A 477 -26.45 9.35 19.17
CA ILE A 477 -26.05 7.93 19.14
C ILE A 477 -24.72 7.75 19.89
N CYS A 478 -23.72 8.58 19.59
CA CYS A 478 -22.41 8.52 20.23
C CYS A 478 -22.47 8.77 21.74
N THR A 479 -23.37 9.65 22.19
CA THR A 479 -23.61 9.87 23.62
C THR A 479 -24.20 8.63 24.28
N GLY A 480 -25.14 7.93 23.61
CA GLY A 480 -25.73 6.70 24.10
C GLY A 480 -24.73 5.54 24.25
N ILE A 481 -23.85 5.35 23.26
CA ILE A 481 -22.87 4.25 23.26
C ILE A 481 -21.52 4.60 23.92
N GLY A 482 -21.34 5.84 24.39
CA GLY A 482 -20.06 6.33 24.93
C GLY A 482 -18.95 6.50 23.88
N GLY A 483 -19.31 6.64 22.59
CA GLY A 483 -18.40 6.80 21.45
C GLY A 483 -17.77 8.19 21.40
N LYS A 484 -16.78 8.45 22.26
CA LYS A 484 -16.15 9.79 22.41
C LYS A 484 -15.54 10.33 21.11
N ARG A 485 -14.93 9.46 20.30
CA ARG A 485 -14.26 9.85 19.04
C ARG A 485 -15.26 10.38 18.01
N GLN A 486 -16.28 9.58 17.70
CA GLN A 486 -17.31 9.96 16.73
C GLN A 486 -18.10 11.17 17.24
N LYS A 487 -18.34 11.28 18.56
CA LYS A 487 -18.93 12.49 19.17
C LYS A 487 -18.09 13.74 18.91
N ALA A 488 -16.77 13.65 19.07
CA ALA A 488 -15.86 14.77 18.82
C ALA A 488 -15.91 15.24 17.35
N TRP A 489 -15.94 14.29 16.41
CA TRP A 489 -16.08 14.60 14.98
C TRP A 489 -17.45 15.17 14.62
N ALA A 490 -18.53 14.68 15.26
CA ALA A 490 -19.86 15.26 15.08
C ALA A 490 -19.93 16.70 15.62
N ALA A 491 -19.35 16.98 16.80
CA ALA A 491 -19.25 18.33 17.34
C ALA A 491 -18.41 19.25 16.45
N PHE A 492 -17.26 18.77 15.94
CA PHE A 492 -16.46 19.52 14.97
C PHE A 492 -17.27 19.87 13.71
N GLY A 493 -18.02 18.90 13.16
CA GLY A 493 -18.88 19.09 12.01
C GLY A 493 -20.01 20.09 12.24
N LEU A 494 -20.66 20.09 13.42
CA LEU A 494 -21.62 21.13 13.82
C LEU A 494 -20.95 22.51 13.83
N GLY A 495 -19.74 22.61 14.37
CA GLY A 495 -18.94 23.83 14.35
C GLY A 495 -18.66 24.35 12.94
N GLU A 496 -18.35 23.46 11.99
CA GLU A 496 -18.14 23.80 10.58
C GLU A 496 -19.42 24.34 9.92
N VAL A 497 -20.58 23.74 10.20
CA VAL A 497 -21.87 24.21 9.67
C VAL A 497 -22.21 25.59 10.23
N HIS A 498 -22.15 25.78 11.56
CA HIS A 498 -22.43 27.08 12.17
C HIS A 498 -21.45 28.16 11.71
N ARG A 499 -20.16 27.82 11.52
CA ARG A 499 -19.17 28.75 10.95
C ARG A 499 -19.54 29.16 9.53
N ALA A 500 -19.99 28.22 8.70
CA ALA A 500 -20.41 28.50 7.32
C ALA A 500 -21.69 29.34 7.24
N GLN A 501 -22.56 29.26 8.26
CA GLN A 501 -23.73 30.12 8.42
C GLN A 501 -23.42 31.45 9.13
N GLU A 502 -22.14 31.74 9.42
CA GLU A 502 -21.67 32.93 10.16
C GLU A 502 -22.20 33.04 11.62
N GLU A 503 -22.66 31.92 12.19
CA GLU A 503 -23.12 31.81 13.57
C GLU A 503 -21.94 31.56 14.52
N TYR A 504 -21.00 32.51 14.55
CA TYR A 504 -19.68 32.36 15.18
C TYR A 504 -19.71 31.93 16.66
N LYS A 505 -20.71 32.36 17.43
CA LYS A 505 -20.86 31.95 18.84
C LYS A 505 -21.19 30.45 19.00
N GLN A 506 -22.06 29.91 18.13
CA GLN A 506 -22.38 28.49 18.15
C GLN A 506 -21.21 27.66 17.63
N ALA A 507 -20.52 28.17 16.60
CA ALA A 507 -19.29 27.54 16.10
C ALA A 507 -18.22 27.44 17.20
N GLU A 508 -17.97 28.52 17.96
CA GLU A 508 -17.02 28.53 19.07
C GLU A 508 -17.37 27.49 20.14
N LEU A 509 -18.66 27.35 20.48
CA LEU A 509 -19.14 26.35 21.44
C LEU A 509 -18.81 24.94 20.98
N HIS A 510 -19.20 24.59 19.75
CA HIS A 510 -19.03 23.24 19.21
C HIS A 510 -17.58 22.88 18.92
N TYR A 511 -16.75 23.81 18.45
CA TYR A 511 -15.31 23.55 18.32
C TYR A 511 -14.62 23.41 19.69
N SER A 512 -15.06 24.15 20.71
CA SER A 512 -14.52 23.99 22.07
C SER A 512 -14.88 22.62 22.65
N GLU A 513 -16.13 22.16 22.47
CA GLU A 513 -16.55 20.80 22.83
C GLU A 513 -15.71 19.75 22.09
N ALA A 514 -15.51 19.91 20.77
CA ALA A 514 -14.68 19.00 19.99
C ALA A 514 -13.23 18.97 20.49
N LEU A 515 -12.64 20.12 20.79
CA LEU A 515 -11.28 20.24 21.32
C LEU A 515 -11.13 19.53 22.66
N GLU A 516 -12.08 19.70 23.58
CA GLU A 516 -12.09 19.02 24.88
C GLU A 516 -12.18 17.50 24.70
N LEU A 517 -13.09 17.03 23.85
CA LEU A 517 -13.27 15.61 23.57
C LEU A 517 -12.01 14.99 22.95
N PHE A 518 -11.43 15.63 21.93
CA PHE A 518 -10.20 15.16 21.28
C PHE A 518 -9.01 15.17 22.25
N THR A 519 -8.93 16.16 23.13
CA THR A 519 -7.92 16.22 24.21
C THR A 519 -8.10 15.06 25.18
N GLY A 520 -9.34 14.77 25.59
CA GLY A 520 -9.64 13.67 26.51
C GLY A 520 -9.33 12.27 25.97
N ILE A 521 -9.28 12.09 24.64
CA ILE A 521 -8.90 10.82 24.00
C ILE A 521 -7.46 10.80 23.45
N GLY A 522 -6.70 11.89 23.60
CA GLY A 522 -5.33 12.00 23.11
C GLY A 522 -5.20 12.06 21.58
N GLU A 523 -6.26 12.46 20.86
CA GLU A 523 -6.24 12.51 19.39
C GLU A 523 -5.67 13.84 18.88
N GLY A 524 -4.36 13.90 18.67
CA GLY A 524 -3.66 15.11 18.20
C GLY A 524 -4.22 15.70 16.90
N GLY A 525 -4.56 14.85 15.92
CA GLY A 525 -5.15 15.28 14.65
C GLY A 525 -6.46 16.05 14.84
N GLY A 526 -7.40 15.49 15.60
CA GLY A 526 -8.68 16.13 15.91
C GLY A 526 -8.50 17.45 16.71
N ARG A 527 -7.58 17.48 17.68
CA ARG A 527 -7.24 18.70 18.43
C ARG A 527 -6.77 19.83 17.52
N ALA A 528 -5.86 19.53 16.59
CA ALA A 528 -5.39 20.52 15.62
C ALA A 528 -6.53 21.03 14.72
N ALA A 529 -7.47 20.17 14.31
CA ALA A 529 -8.66 20.59 13.55
C ALA A 529 -9.50 21.61 14.33
N ALA A 530 -9.86 21.26 15.57
CA ALA A 530 -10.72 22.09 16.39
C ALA A 530 -10.05 23.45 16.71
N LEU A 531 -8.73 23.46 16.93
CA LEU A 531 -7.97 24.69 17.12
C LEU A 531 -7.95 25.57 15.85
N LEU A 532 -7.82 24.98 14.66
CA LEU A 532 -7.93 25.72 13.40
C LEU A 532 -9.33 26.32 13.22
N GLY A 533 -10.39 25.54 13.49
CA GLY A 533 -11.76 26.02 13.47
C GLY A 533 -11.99 27.20 14.44
N LEU A 534 -11.49 27.11 15.67
CA LEU A 534 -11.52 28.20 16.65
C LEU A 534 -10.70 29.42 16.20
N ALA A 535 -9.53 29.21 15.62
CA ALA A 535 -8.70 30.28 15.09
C ALA A 535 -9.42 31.03 13.96
N HIS A 536 -10.12 30.31 13.07
CA HIS A 536 -10.94 30.88 12.01
C HIS A 536 -12.09 31.72 12.59
N VAL A 537 -12.80 31.19 13.59
CA VAL A 537 -13.90 31.89 14.26
C VAL A 537 -13.41 33.18 14.95
N HIS A 538 -12.34 33.11 15.73
CA HIS A 538 -11.76 34.28 16.39
C HIS A 538 -11.29 35.34 15.41
N ARG A 539 -10.69 34.94 14.28
CA ARG A 539 -10.31 35.87 13.22
C ARG A 539 -11.52 36.58 12.63
N CYS A 540 -12.61 35.86 12.34
CA CYS A 540 -13.85 36.46 11.83
C CYS A 540 -14.52 37.40 12.84
N GLN A 541 -14.35 37.15 14.14
CA GLN A 541 -14.80 38.03 15.21
C GLN A 541 -13.89 39.25 15.45
N GLY A 542 -12.74 39.33 14.77
CA GLY A 542 -11.73 40.39 14.96
C GLY A 542 -10.80 40.18 16.16
N GLU A 543 -10.89 39.02 16.83
CA GLU A 543 -10.09 38.65 18.00
C GLU A 543 -8.71 38.11 17.59
N ASN A 544 -7.94 38.91 16.85
CA ASN A 544 -6.70 38.49 16.19
C ASN A 544 -5.65 37.87 17.14
N GLY A 545 -5.56 38.34 18.39
CA GLY A 545 -4.65 37.77 19.39
C GLY A 545 -5.03 36.34 19.81
N ARG A 546 -6.33 36.08 20.01
CA ARG A 546 -6.83 34.72 20.30
C ARG A 546 -6.65 33.82 19.08
N ALA A 547 -6.92 34.33 17.88
CA ALA A 547 -6.72 33.58 16.64
C ALA A 547 -5.25 33.16 16.45
N ALA A 548 -4.30 34.09 16.65
CA ALA A 548 -2.87 33.81 16.52
C ALA A 548 -2.38 32.73 17.50
N LEU A 549 -2.87 32.77 18.75
CA LEU A 549 -2.57 31.74 19.74
C LEU A 549 -3.05 30.35 19.28
N ARG A 550 -4.29 30.25 18.80
CA ARG A 550 -4.88 28.97 18.37
C ARG A 550 -4.23 28.41 17.11
N TYR A 551 -3.89 29.24 16.12
CA TYR A 551 -3.11 28.79 14.98
C TYR A 551 -1.72 28.29 15.38
N SER A 552 -1.04 28.99 16.29
CA SER A 552 0.30 28.59 16.75
C SER A 552 0.27 27.25 17.49
N GLU A 553 -0.74 27.04 18.35
CA GLU A 553 -0.94 25.76 19.04
C GLU A 553 -1.25 24.63 18.05
N ALA A 554 -2.11 24.88 17.06
CA ALA A 554 -2.42 23.90 16.01
C ALA A 554 -1.17 23.54 15.18
N ALA A 555 -0.34 24.53 14.83
CA ALA A 555 0.91 24.31 14.09
C ALA A 555 1.88 23.43 14.89
N GLN A 556 2.03 23.67 16.20
CA GLN A 556 2.89 22.87 17.06
C GLN A 556 2.40 21.42 17.17
N ILE A 557 1.11 21.21 17.39
CA ILE A 557 0.53 19.85 17.41
C ILE A 557 0.77 19.15 16.06
N CYS A 558 0.65 19.87 14.96
CA CYS A 558 0.87 19.31 13.62
C CYS A 558 2.33 18.89 13.41
N ILE A 559 3.31 19.59 13.99
CA ILE A 559 4.71 19.16 14.01
C ILE A 559 4.84 17.84 14.78
N ASP A 560 4.27 17.79 15.99
CA ASP A 560 4.39 16.62 16.87
C ASP A 560 3.79 15.34 16.25
N ILE A 561 2.70 15.47 15.50
CA ILE A 561 2.03 14.34 14.83
C ILE A 561 2.47 14.13 13.37
N GLY A 562 3.35 14.99 12.83
CA GLY A 562 3.78 14.95 11.43
C GLY A 562 2.69 15.24 10.39
N ASN A 563 1.68 16.04 10.73
CA ASN A 563 0.61 16.44 9.79
C ASN A 563 0.96 17.76 9.09
N GLU A 564 1.85 17.69 8.10
CA GLU A 564 2.34 18.86 7.37
C GLU A 564 1.20 19.62 6.66
N ARG A 565 0.17 18.95 6.13
CA ARG A 565 -0.95 19.62 5.46
C ARG A 565 -1.66 20.63 6.37
N ARG A 566 -2.00 20.23 7.61
CA ARG A 566 -2.64 21.11 8.59
C ARG A 566 -1.69 22.14 9.19
N ARG A 567 -0.40 21.81 9.29
CA ARG A 567 0.63 22.78 9.63
C ARG A 567 0.67 23.92 8.61
N GLY A 568 0.60 23.59 7.32
CA GLY A 568 0.50 24.58 6.24
C GLY A 568 -0.72 25.49 6.39
N GLU A 569 -1.87 24.93 6.76
CA GLU A 569 -3.10 25.69 7.00
C GLU A 569 -2.97 26.65 8.19
N ALA A 570 -2.36 26.18 9.29
CA ALA A 570 -2.07 27.01 10.45
C ALA A 570 -1.15 28.19 10.12
N LEU A 571 -0.07 27.93 9.37
CA LEU A 571 0.89 28.94 8.94
C LEU A 571 0.27 29.94 7.96
N PHE A 572 -0.58 29.47 7.04
CA PHE A 572 -1.37 30.33 6.17
C PHE A 572 -2.28 31.26 6.98
N GLY A 573 -2.98 30.72 7.98
CA GLY A 573 -3.82 31.47 8.89
C GLY A 573 -3.05 32.55 9.68
N LEU A 574 -1.86 32.22 10.20
CA LEU A 574 -0.95 33.18 10.83
C LEU A 574 -0.51 34.28 9.86
N ALA A 575 -0.15 33.91 8.63
CA ALA A 575 0.27 34.86 7.60
C ALA A 575 -0.84 35.88 7.29
N VAL A 576 -2.11 35.43 7.19
CA VAL A 576 -3.26 36.32 7.00
C VAL A 576 -3.43 37.29 8.17
N LEU A 577 -3.21 36.84 9.42
CA LEU A 577 -3.27 37.72 10.59
C LEU A 577 -2.15 38.78 10.57
N ARG A 578 -0.93 38.38 10.20
CA ARG A 578 0.22 39.28 10.07
C ARG A 578 0.04 40.29 8.95
N GLU A 579 -0.52 39.86 7.82
CA GLU A 579 -0.91 40.75 6.72
C GLU A 579 -1.92 41.81 7.20
N ALA A 580 -2.96 41.40 7.94
CA ALA A 580 -3.96 42.33 8.48
C ALA A 580 -3.35 43.33 9.49
N GLN A 581 -2.29 42.94 10.20
CA GLN A 581 -1.50 43.79 11.08
C GLN A 581 -0.49 44.69 10.34
N LYS A 582 -0.38 44.56 9.02
CA LYS A 582 0.63 45.21 8.16
C LYS A 582 2.08 44.81 8.47
N GLU A 583 2.26 43.67 9.14
CA GLU A 583 3.57 43.06 9.40
C GLU A 583 4.00 42.24 8.16
N TYR A 584 4.17 42.93 7.03
CA TYR A 584 4.31 42.30 5.72
C TYR A 584 5.51 41.34 5.59
N GLY A 585 6.64 41.64 6.24
CA GLY A 585 7.82 40.76 6.23
C GLY A 585 7.57 39.42 6.95
N GLU A 586 6.88 39.46 8.09
CA GLU A 586 6.48 38.25 8.81
C GLU A 586 5.41 37.47 8.03
N ALA A 587 4.45 38.17 7.41
CA ALA A 587 3.43 37.55 6.57
C ALA A 587 4.03 36.76 5.40
N VAL A 588 4.98 37.35 4.66
CA VAL A 588 5.68 36.65 3.55
C VAL A 588 6.46 35.45 4.06
N THR A 589 7.08 35.54 5.24
CA THR A 589 7.81 34.41 5.85
C THR A 589 6.88 33.24 6.14
N CYS A 590 5.74 33.49 6.81
CA CYS A 590 4.75 32.45 7.11
C CYS A 590 4.12 31.88 5.83
N TYR A 591 3.76 32.72 4.85
CA TYR A 591 3.26 32.24 3.56
C TYR A 591 4.29 31.39 2.82
N SER A 592 5.57 31.76 2.82
CA SER A 592 6.61 31.00 2.13
C SER A 592 6.80 29.61 2.74
N GLN A 593 6.73 29.50 4.07
CA GLN A 593 6.75 28.21 4.76
C GLN A 593 5.53 27.35 4.40
N ALA A 594 4.33 27.93 4.39
CA ALA A 594 3.11 27.24 3.97
C ALA A 594 3.18 26.80 2.50
N LEU A 595 3.75 27.63 1.62
CA LEU A 595 3.91 27.33 0.19
C LEU A 595 4.84 26.14 -0.03
N GLN A 596 5.96 26.09 0.69
CA GLN A 596 6.88 24.95 0.62
C GLN A 596 6.17 23.67 1.08
N ILE A 597 5.47 23.71 2.21
CA ILE A 597 4.71 22.59 2.73
C ILE A 597 3.67 22.09 1.71
N TYR A 598 2.88 22.98 1.12
CA TYR A 598 1.89 22.59 0.12
C TYR A 598 2.51 22.10 -1.18
N THR A 599 3.72 22.54 -1.51
CA THR A 599 4.51 22.01 -2.62
C THR A 599 4.96 20.58 -2.34
N ASP A 600 5.51 20.33 -1.15
CA ASP A 600 6.00 19.01 -0.73
C ASP A 600 4.85 17.98 -0.60
N VAL A 601 3.70 18.42 -0.08
CA VAL A 601 2.47 17.61 0.03
C VAL A 601 1.74 17.46 -1.32
N GLY A 602 2.14 18.21 -2.36
CA GLY A 602 1.48 18.17 -3.68
C GLY A 602 0.08 18.81 -3.72
N SER A 603 -0.26 19.66 -2.73
CA SER A 603 -1.55 20.36 -2.71
C SER A 603 -1.53 21.55 -3.67
N LYS A 604 -1.96 21.33 -4.92
CA LYS A 604 -2.03 22.41 -5.92
C LYS A 604 -2.94 23.57 -5.46
N ASP A 605 -4.06 23.26 -4.84
CA ASP A 605 -5.00 24.26 -4.31
C ASP A 605 -4.38 25.10 -3.17
N GLY A 606 -3.74 24.45 -2.19
CA GLY A 606 -3.04 25.13 -1.10
C GLY A 606 -1.89 26.01 -1.60
N ARG A 607 -1.14 25.55 -2.61
CA ARG A 607 -0.10 26.35 -3.28
C ARG A 607 -0.69 27.61 -3.94
N ALA A 608 -1.77 27.46 -4.71
CA ALA A 608 -2.42 28.57 -5.40
C ALA A 608 -2.92 29.65 -4.42
N HIS A 609 -3.64 29.23 -3.36
CA HIS A 609 -4.14 30.17 -2.34
C HIS A 609 -3.00 30.86 -1.58
N THR A 610 -1.91 30.14 -1.29
CA THR A 610 -0.74 30.70 -0.60
C THR A 610 0.00 31.72 -1.47
N LEU A 611 0.23 31.39 -2.75
CA LEU A 611 0.82 32.32 -3.72
C LEU A 611 -0.05 33.57 -3.91
N TRP A 612 -1.38 33.41 -3.89
CA TRP A 612 -2.28 34.55 -3.91
C TRP A 612 -2.07 35.45 -2.68
N GLY A 613 -1.99 34.87 -1.48
CA GLY A 613 -1.68 35.60 -0.25
C GLY A 613 -0.36 36.39 -0.35
N ILE A 614 0.69 35.77 -0.88
CA ILE A 614 1.98 36.43 -1.14
C ILE A 614 1.80 37.60 -2.13
N ALA A 615 1.06 37.40 -3.21
CA ALA A 615 0.83 38.43 -4.21
C ALA A 615 0.07 39.65 -3.64
N ARG A 616 -0.90 39.40 -2.75
CA ARG A 616 -1.61 40.48 -2.03
C ARG A 616 -0.66 41.30 -1.16
N VAL A 617 0.27 40.64 -0.46
CA VAL A 617 1.28 41.33 0.34
C VAL A 617 2.21 42.16 -0.54
N TYR A 618 2.73 41.61 -1.65
CA TYR A 618 3.57 42.37 -2.58
C TYR A 618 2.83 43.54 -3.21
N HIS A 619 1.56 43.37 -3.56
CA HIS A 619 0.74 44.46 -4.07
C HIS A 619 0.60 45.58 -3.02
N ALA A 620 0.34 45.24 -1.76
CA ALA A 620 0.26 46.22 -0.67
C ALA A 620 1.61 46.92 -0.37
N GLN A 621 2.74 46.32 -0.74
CA GLN A 621 4.07 46.92 -0.65
C GLN A 621 4.49 47.69 -1.92
N HIS A 622 3.61 47.84 -2.92
CA HIS A 622 3.92 48.43 -4.23
C HIS A 622 5.00 47.67 -5.03
N GLU A 623 5.25 46.41 -4.69
CA GLU A 623 6.14 45.51 -5.42
C GLU A 623 5.36 44.81 -6.56
N TYR A 624 4.84 45.62 -7.49
CA TYR A 624 3.91 45.21 -8.55
C TYR A 624 4.44 44.05 -9.41
N SER A 625 5.73 44.08 -9.77
CA SER A 625 6.37 43.04 -10.59
C SER A 625 6.35 41.66 -9.92
N LYS A 626 6.61 41.59 -8.61
CA LYS A 626 6.54 40.35 -7.84
C LYS A 626 5.10 39.87 -7.72
N ALA A 627 4.16 40.78 -7.45
CA ALA A 627 2.73 40.46 -7.38
C ALA A 627 2.19 39.87 -8.69
N ILE A 628 2.54 40.47 -9.83
CA ILE A 628 2.18 39.99 -11.18
C ILE A 628 2.72 38.58 -11.45
N THR A 629 3.99 38.34 -11.09
CA THR A 629 4.63 37.03 -11.27
C THR A 629 3.88 35.96 -10.47
N SER A 630 3.62 36.21 -9.18
CA SER A 630 2.88 35.29 -8.33
C SER A 630 1.45 35.05 -8.83
N LEU A 631 0.71 36.09 -9.25
CA LEU A 631 -0.67 35.94 -9.75
C LEU A 631 -0.74 35.19 -11.09
N SER A 632 0.28 35.33 -11.94
CA SER A 632 0.38 34.57 -13.19
C SER A 632 0.53 33.08 -12.90
N GLU A 633 1.36 32.70 -11.92
CA GLU A 633 1.49 31.31 -11.47
C GLU A 633 0.17 30.79 -10.87
N VAL A 634 -0.52 31.59 -10.05
CA VAL A 634 -1.85 31.24 -9.50
C VAL A 634 -2.86 30.94 -10.62
N ALA A 635 -2.93 31.79 -11.64
CA ALA A 635 -3.82 31.59 -12.78
C ALA A 635 -3.47 30.32 -13.57
N GLN A 636 -2.18 30.01 -13.72
CA GLN A 636 -1.74 28.76 -14.36
C GLN A 636 -2.14 27.53 -13.52
N ILE A 637 -1.91 27.56 -12.20
CA ILE A 637 -2.28 26.44 -11.32
C ILE A 637 -3.80 26.18 -11.38
N PHE A 638 -4.64 27.22 -11.31
CA PHE A 638 -6.09 27.03 -11.43
C PHE A 638 -6.53 26.62 -12.84
N THR A 639 -5.74 26.92 -13.87
CA THR A 639 -5.93 26.35 -15.22
C THR A 639 -5.68 24.85 -15.20
N ASP A 640 -4.58 24.42 -14.58
CA ASP A 640 -4.19 23.00 -14.50
C ASP A 640 -5.15 22.17 -13.63
N ILE A 641 -5.78 22.78 -12.61
CA ILE A 641 -6.81 22.14 -11.78
C ILE A 641 -8.19 22.17 -12.46
N GLY A 642 -8.37 23.00 -13.49
CA GLY A 642 -9.67 23.17 -14.17
C GLY A 642 -10.67 24.07 -13.40
N ASN A 643 -10.24 24.76 -12.36
CA ASN A 643 -11.08 25.69 -11.61
C ASN A 643 -11.22 27.03 -12.33
N LYS A 644 -12.20 27.10 -13.24
CA LYS A 644 -12.46 28.29 -14.08
C LYS A 644 -12.82 29.54 -13.27
N GLN A 645 -13.52 29.37 -12.15
CA GLN A 645 -13.98 30.49 -11.32
C GLN A 645 -12.78 31.17 -10.65
N GLU A 646 -11.95 30.40 -9.95
CA GLU A 646 -10.77 30.96 -9.27
C GLU A 646 -9.72 31.44 -10.26
N ARG A 647 -9.54 30.77 -11.40
CA ARG A 647 -8.72 31.30 -12.50
C ARG A 647 -9.20 32.68 -12.95
N THR A 648 -10.51 32.86 -13.14
CA THR A 648 -11.06 34.15 -13.59
C THR A 648 -10.82 35.23 -12.54
N ARG A 649 -11.04 34.91 -11.26
CA ARG A 649 -10.76 35.85 -10.16
C ARG A 649 -9.27 36.22 -10.10
N ALA A 650 -8.37 35.25 -10.29
CA ALA A 650 -6.93 35.49 -10.31
C ALA A 650 -6.53 36.41 -11.48
N LEU A 651 -7.09 36.19 -12.68
CA LEU A 651 -6.85 37.04 -13.85
C LEU A 651 -7.43 38.46 -13.67
N SER A 652 -8.62 38.59 -13.08
CA SER A 652 -9.20 39.90 -12.75
C SER A 652 -8.33 40.66 -11.75
N TYR A 653 -7.80 39.96 -10.74
CA TYR A 653 -6.92 40.61 -9.77
C TYR A 653 -5.57 40.98 -10.39
N LEU A 654 -5.01 40.11 -11.24
CA LEU A 654 -3.82 40.41 -12.03
C LEU A 654 -4.00 41.68 -12.88
N ALA A 655 -5.14 41.84 -13.55
CA ALA A 655 -5.45 43.04 -14.32
C ALA A 655 -5.50 44.31 -13.45
N SER A 656 -6.08 44.23 -12.24
CA SER A 656 -6.07 45.33 -11.27
C SER A 656 -4.65 45.73 -10.88
N VAL A 657 -3.76 44.76 -10.61
CA VAL A 657 -2.37 45.02 -10.24
C VAL A 657 -1.60 45.68 -11.40
N HIS A 658 -1.86 45.29 -12.65
CA HIS A 658 -1.28 45.95 -13.83
C HIS A 658 -1.73 47.42 -13.95
N GLN A 659 -3.02 47.68 -13.77
CA GLN A 659 -3.56 49.04 -13.81
C GLN A 659 -2.93 49.94 -12.72
N ASP A 660 -2.77 49.40 -11.51
CA ASP A 660 -2.13 50.14 -10.41
C ASP A 660 -0.64 50.39 -10.66
N GLN A 661 0.06 49.46 -11.33
CA GLN A 661 1.45 49.64 -11.74
C GLN A 661 1.61 50.76 -12.77
N GLU A 662 0.73 50.82 -13.78
CA GLU A 662 0.74 51.86 -14.81
C GLU A 662 0.52 53.24 -14.18
N HIS A 663 -0.52 53.39 -13.36
CA HIS A 663 -0.79 54.64 -12.64
C HIS A 663 0.36 55.05 -11.69
N HIS A 664 1.02 54.09 -11.03
CA HIS A 664 2.16 54.38 -10.18
C HIS A 664 3.38 54.84 -10.99
N SER A 665 3.61 54.24 -12.16
CA SER A 665 4.69 54.64 -13.06
C SER A 665 4.50 56.06 -13.61
N ASP A 666 3.26 56.43 -13.95
CA ASP A 666 2.91 57.80 -14.37
C ASP A 666 3.09 58.81 -13.22
N ALA A 667 2.74 58.43 -11.99
CA ALA A 667 2.89 59.28 -10.81
C ALA A 667 4.35 59.53 -10.41
N ILE A 668 5.27 58.60 -10.69
CA ILE A 668 6.72 58.79 -10.46
C ILE A 668 7.36 59.70 -11.52
N GLN A 669 6.77 59.79 -12.72
CA GLN A 669 7.27 60.61 -13.83
C GLN A 669 6.83 62.08 -13.77
N LEU A 670 5.83 62.41 -12.94
CA LEU A 670 5.37 63.77 -12.64
C LEU A 670 6.13 64.35 -11.44
#